data_AF-A0A6I1GL39-F1
#
_entry.id   AF-A0A6I1GL39-F1
#
_cell.length_a   1.000
_cell.length_b   1.000
_cell.length_c   1.000
_cell.angle_alpha   90.00
_cell.angle_beta   90.00
_cell.angle_gamma   90.00
#
_symmetry.space_group_name_H-M   'P 1'
#
loop_
_entity.id
_entity.type
_entity.pdbx_description
1 polymer ?
#
loop_
_entity_poly.entity_id
_entity_poly.type
_entity_poly.pdbx_seq_one_letter_code
_entity_poly.pdbx_strand_id
1 'polypeptide(L)'
;MAGNRSTSHISEDSRLARLDAELLHIGNTGTVEFDLTLPSVGANGSTVSWSSGDDHWLEPDGTVHRPQFGRGDRMVTLTATVRHGAASETRTFEVRVLEQRAGFTVIDAAPLSLTADAGARYDLPAFVAAHTDDGRTVAVPVTWDDGTAHTASVTAGDTIVHHGVVQHAGSPDDIASPDDIASPDNVASPDNAAPNARRGTVPVTATIHVGTSGSQTETAPARTVAYQRISPIPFSHARLAGEWPLSRNQQDRFFYLRDLDLDRPLREFRRTAGLDDHGAEPMTGWDAPDSQLRGHTLGHLMSAYALAYAATGDGTMRHPLDYLVGSLAEVQRALAARPGIHPGFLSAYDETQFDLLERLVTYPTIWAPYYTLHKILAGLLDAYRYAGNDTALDLARGIGLWTYERLRKLPRERLQRMWSLYIAGEFGGMNESLAILYRIDGDPRFLEAARMFDNDRLLTPMLQHEDALGGMHANQHIPQVIGWVEMFRVCGDRRYLDAARFFADTVLDHHLYAMGGTGEGEMFHDPDAIGSLLDDDTAESCATYNMVKLVSRLYEFDPDRRYVDYLDWAFLNHIAASASRREDGGSTYFMPTRPGGRKRFDLEENSCCHGTGLESHFLAASCAFASDARTFMVNRYLPLLFHDQTASLFMQRDYTNPGRATMSFTRLNRRAISFHVPDWSADGSVTLRVRSRRDAFDLMDDAGARIHVGAATREPGALLPTPSDPVTLRRSGVRQVTITLPDDEDERTWSNALFELTFTTRFRLIPTPDRPDVAAVAWGPYVLAALDDRQEMLTADFGQADGSGCLSDDEFEQGGDPLTFIHRRSGLRFVPLTFVEADRPYHLYVRAVRE
;
A
#
# COMPACT_ATOMS: atom_id res chain seq x y z
N MET A 1 -11.29 -52.37 31.80
CA MET A 1 -9.86 -52.33 31.46
C MET A 1 -9.63 -51.06 30.65
N ALA A 2 -8.82 -50.14 31.18
CA ALA A 2 -8.52 -48.87 30.55
C ALA A 2 -7.66 -49.10 29.30
N GLY A 3 -8.10 -48.58 28.16
CA GLY A 3 -7.32 -48.51 26.93
C GLY A 3 -6.30 -47.38 27.04
N ASN A 4 -5.03 -47.73 27.10
CA ASN A 4 -3.91 -46.80 27.14
C ASN A 4 -3.77 -46.12 25.77
N ARG A 5 -4.12 -44.83 25.66
CA ARG A 5 -3.73 -43.99 24.52
C ARG A 5 -2.25 -43.67 24.70
N SER A 6 -1.40 -44.27 23.86
CA SER A 6 0.01 -43.93 23.77
C SER A 6 0.16 -42.53 23.16
N THR A 7 0.31 -41.51 24.00
CA THR A 7 0.85 -40.21 23.60
C THR A 7 2.36 -40.38 23.42
N SER A 8 2.84 -40.24 22.18
CA SER A 8 4.28 -40.21 21.89
C SER A 8 4.92 -38.99 22.57
N HIS A 9 5.69 -39.21 23.62
CA HIS A 9 6.55 -38.17 24.19
C HIS A 9 7.68 -37.87 23.19
N ILE A 10 7.61 -36.73 22.50
CA ILE A 10 8.72 -36.15 21.75
C ILE A 10 9.80 -35.77 22.79
N SER A 11 11.07 -36.11 22.53
CA SER A 11 12.17 -35.72 23.44
C SER A 11 12.37 -34.21 23.42
N GLU A 12 12.90 -33.65 24.52
CA GLU A 12 13.19 -32.21 24.59
C GLU A 12 14.15 -31.76 23.48
N ASP A 13 15.18 -32.55 23.19
CA ASP A 13 16.08 -32.34 22.04
C ASP A 13 15.34 -32.28 20.70
N SER A 14 14.39 -33.19 20.43
CA SER A 14 13.60 -33.19 19.20
C SER A 14 12.53 -32.09 19.14
N ARG A 15 12.17 -31.51 20.30
CA ARG A 15 11.33 -30.32 20.35
C ARG A 15 12.14 -29.07 20.03
N LEU A 16 13.32 -28.92 20.64
CA LEU A 16 14.20 -27.77 20.46
C LEU A 16 14.82 -27.71 19.06
N ALA A 17 15.28 -28.84 18.49
CA ALA A 17 15.80 -28.88 17.12
C ALA A 17 14.75 -28.48 16.08
N ARG A 18 13.50 -28.90 16.30
CA ARG A 18 12.36 -28.55 15.43
C ARG A 18 11.99 -27.08 15.56
N LEU A 19 11.88 -26.58 16.79
CA LEU A 19 11.58 -25.18 17.04
C LEU A 19 12.67 -24.29 16.43
N ASP A 20 13.94 -24.65 16.57
CA ASP A 20 15.03 -23.92 15.93
C ASP A 20 14.97 -24.00 14.41
N ALA A 21 14.65 -25.15 13.82
CA ALA A 21 14.45 -25.28 12.38
C ALA A 21 13.27 -24.42 11.89
N GLU A 22 12.13 -24.42 12.60
CA GLU A 22 10.94 -23.61 12.33
C GLU A 22 11.19 -22.10 12.52
N LEU A 23 12.15 -21.72 13.38
CA LEU A 23 12.54 -20.33 13.60
C LEU A 23 13.61 -19.80 12.63
N LEU A 24 14.32 -20.68 11.89
CA LEU A 24 15.34 -20.23 10.94
C LEU A 24 14.76 -19.30 9.87
N HIS A 25 15.37 -18.12 9.75
CA HIS A 25 15.06 -17.12 8.74
C HIS A 25 16.36 -16.57 8.13
N ILE A 26 16.40 -16.44 6.80
CA ILE A 26 17.60 -16.01 6.05
C ILE A 26 17.36 -14.76 5.19
N GLY A 27 16.32 -13.98 5.52
CA GLY A 27 15.93 -12.79 4.76
C GLY A 27 15.03 -13.11 3.56
N ASN A 28 14.94 -12.15 2.64
CA ASN A 28 14.21 -12.30 1.39
C ASN A 28 14.97 -13.26 0.46
N THR A 29 14.34 -14.39 0.10
CA THR A 29 14.93 -15.38 -0.83
C THR A 29 14.39 -15.27 -2.24
N GLY A 30 13.42 -14.39 -2.50
CA GLY A 30 12.77 -14.21 -3.80
C GLY A 30 13.50 -13.26 -4.76
N THR A 31 14.36 -12.37 -4.24
CA THR A 31 15.07 -11.37 -5.06
C THR A 31 16.50 -11.13 -4.56
N VAL A 32 17.33 -12.18 -4.61
CA VAL A 32 18.68 -12.13 -4.02
C VAL A 32 19.70 -11.56 -5.00
N GLU A 33 20.27 -10.42 -4.63
CA GLU A 33 21.36 -9.74 -5.36
C GLU A 33 22.67 -9.63 -4.53
N PHE A 34 22.70 -10.19 -3.32
CA PHE A 34 23.76 -10.01 -2.32
C PHE A 34 23.96 -11.28 -1.48
N ASP A 35 25.10 -11.37 -0.80
CA ASP A 35 25.43 -12.48 0.08
C ASP A 35 24.41 -12.63 1.22
N LEU A 36 23.95 -13.85 1.45
CA LEU A 36 23.02 -14.19 2.53
C LEU A 36 23.78 -14.37 3.85
N THR A 37 23.22 -13.85 4.94
CA THR A 37 23.75 -14.13 6.27
C THR A 37 23.11 -15.41 6.81
N LEU A 38 23.88 -16.49 6.87
CA LEU A 38 23.41 -17.80 7.30
C LEU A 38 23.72 -18.06 8.78
N PRO A 39 22.73 -18.27 9.66
CA PRO A 39 22.98 -18.52 11.08
C PRO A 39 23.67 -19.86 11.30
N SER A 40 24.68 -19.90 12.17
CA SER A 40 25.36 -21.13 12.59
C SER A 40 24.81 -21.72 13.89
N VAL A 41 23.91 -21.00 14.57
CA VAL A 41 23.29 -21.38 15.84
C VAL A 41 21.81 -20.98 15.82
N GLY A 42 20.92 -21.87 16.25
CA GLY A 42 19.49 -21.63 16.39
C GLY A 42 19.13 -20.89 17.68
N ALA A 43 17.96 -20.28 17.73
CA ALA A 43 17.50 -19.44 18.84
C ALA A 43 17.49 -20.15 20.22
N ASN A 44 17.39 -21.47 20.24
CA ASN A 44 17.37 -22.33 21.42
C ASN A 44 18.65 -23.15 21.59
N GLY A 45 19.73 -22.79 20.90
CA GLY A 45 21.07 -23.36 21.09
C GLY A 45 21.40 -24.56 20.20
N SER A 46 20.56 -24.90 19.21
CA SER A 46 20.92 -25.90 18.20
C SER A 46 22.09 -25.41 17.35
N THR A 47 22.96 -26.31 16.90
CA THR A 47 23.96 -25.98 15.87
C THR A 47 23.32 -26.09 14.49
N VAL A 48 23.62 -25.14 13.61
CA VAL A 48 23.07 -25.09 12.24
C VAL A 48 24.22 -25.22 11.25
N SER A 49 24.03 -26.05 10.24
CA SER A 49 24.96 -26.23 9.12
C SER A 49 24.22 -26.18 7.80
N TRP A 50 24.87 -25.67 6.76
CA TRP A 50 24.23 -25.35 5.49
C TRP A 50 24.83 -26.15 4.34
N SER A 51 24.02 -26.40 3.33
CA SER A 51 24.42 -26.98 2.05
C SER A 51 23.62 -26.32 0.94
N SER A 52 24.24 -26.10 -0.22
CA SER A 52 23.60 -25.52 -1.39
C SER A 52 23.37 -26.58 -2.47
N GLY A 53 22.29 -26.40 -3.22
CA GLY A 53 21.97 -27.20 -4.41
C GLY A 53 22.77 -26.80 -5.65
N ASP A 54 23.34 -25.59 -5.68
CA ASP A 54 24.20 -25.09 -6.77
C ASP A 54 25.19 -24.00 -6.32
N ASP A 55 26.39 -24.43 -5.92
CA ASP A 55 27.48 -23.58 -5.43
C ASP A 55 28.00 -22.57 -6.47
N HIS A 56 27.64 -22.69 -7.75
CA HIS A 56 28.07 -21.70 -8.77
C HIS A 56 27.40 -20.34 -8.59
N TRP A 57 26.20 -20.32 -7.99
CA TRP A 57 25.39 -19.12 -7.84
C TRP A 57 25.17 -18.75 -6.37
N LEU A 58 25.18 -19.73 -5.48
CA LEU A 58 25.01 -19.52 -4.04
C LEU A 58 25.79 -20.58 -3.28
N GLU A 59 26.84 -20.18 -2.58
CA GLU A 59 27.69 -21.07 -1.81
C GLU A 59 27.05 -21.42 -0.45
N PRO A 60 27.45 -22.55 0.20
CA PRO A 60 26.90 -22.95 1.50
C PRO A 60 27.19 -21.97 2.66
N ASP A 61 28.09 -21.01 2.47
CA ASP A 61 28.35 -19.94 3.44
C ASP A 61 27.50 -18.69 3.22
N GLY A 62 26.68 -18.68 2.16
CA GLY A 62 25.80 -17.58 1.79
C GLY A 62 26.34 -16.66 0.70
N THR A 63 27.57 -16.88 0.20
CA THR A 63 28.13 -16.06 -0.88
C THR A 63 27.33 -16.21 -2.17
N VAL A 64 26.91 -15.09 -2.77
CA VAL A 64 26.08 -15.04 -3.97
C VAL A 64 26.86 -14.55 -5.18
N HIS A 65 26.81 -15.34 -6.26
CA HIS A 65 27.36 -14.98 -7.56
C HIS A 65 26.21 -14.68 -8.52
N ARG A 66 25.98 -13.41 -8.84
CA ARG A 66 24.90 -13.04 -9.78
C ARG A 66 25.22 -13.48 -11.21
N PRO A 67 24.28 -14.11 -11.94
CA PRO A 67 24.41 -14.34 -13.37
C PRO A 67 24.68 -13.05 -14.14
N GLN A 68 25.57 -13.07 -15.14
CA GLN A 68 25.74 -11.94 -16.04
C GLN A 68 24.44 -11.66 -16.80
N PHE A 69 24.18 -10.39 -17.13
CA PHE A 69 23.01 -10.00 -17.93
C PHE A 69 22.83 -10.89 -19.18
N GLY A 70 21.59 -11.33 -19.41
CA GLY A 70 21.22 -12.18 -20.54
C GLY A 70 21.43 -13.68 -20.28
N ARG A 71 21.78 -14.05 -19.04
CA ARG A 71 21.83 -15.45 -18.58
C ARG A 71 20.55 -15.88 -17.87
N GLY A 72 19.70 -14.93 -17.46
CA GLY A 72 18.52 -15.14 -16.64
C GLY A 72 18.85 -15.48 -15.18
N ASP A 73 17.85 -15.37 -14.32
CA ASP A 73 17.93 -15.68 -12.89
C ASP A 73 18.21 -17.16 -12.61
N ARG A 74 18.59 -17.47 -11.36
CA ARG A 74 18.90 -18.84 -10.92
C ARG A 74 18.17 -19.19 -9.64
N MET A 75 17.37 -20.24 -9.70
CA MET A 75 16.79 -20.86 -8.50
C MET A 75 17.81 -21.83 -7.88
N VAL A 76 18.11 -21.65 -6.60
CA VAL A 76 19.02 -22.49 -5.82
C VAL A 76 18.34 -22.91 -4.52
N THR A 77 18.27 -24.22 -4.25
CA THR A 77 17.78 -24.74 -2.96
C THR A 77 18.91 -24.71 -1.92
N LEU A 78 18.76 -23.92 -0.86
CA LEU A 78 19.59 -23.99 0.35
C LEU A 78 18.96 -24.94 1.38
N THR A 79 19.76 -25.82 1.99
CA THR A 79 19.30 -26.74 3.04
C THR A 79 20.06 -26.51 4.34
N ALA A 80 19.32 -26.14 5.39
CA ALA A 80 19.80 -26.07 6.76
C ALA A 80 19.61 -27.42 7.47
N THR A 81 20.65 -27.92 8.11
CA THR A 81 20.61 -29.04 9.05
C THR A 81 20.78 -28.50 10.47
N VAL A 82 19.72 -28.61 11.27
CA VAL A 82 19.62 -28.08 12.63
C VAL A 82 19.73 -29.22 13.63
N ARG A 83 20.68 -29.14 14.55
CA ARG A 83 20.97 -30.22 15.50
C ARG A 83 20.96 -29.73 16.94
N HIS A 84 20.11 -30.35 17.77
CA HIS A 84 20.10 -30.17 19.23
C HIS A 84 20.40 -31.51 19.91
N GLY A 85 21.53 -31.62 20.61
CA GLY A 85 21.94 -32.87 21.24
C GLY A 85 22.02 -34.04 20.25
N ALA A 86 21.17 -35.06 20.47
CA ALA A 86 21.08 -36.23 19.59
C ALA A 86 20.05 -36.11 18.46
N ALA A 87 19.17 -35.10 18.50
CA ALA A 87 18.14 -34.87 17.49
C ALA A 87 18.64 -33.96 16.37
N SER A 88 18.13 -34.16 15.16
CA SER A 88 18.41 -33.35 13.99
C SER A 88 17.14 -33.16 13.17
N GLU A 89 16.96 -31.96 12.64
CA GLU A 89 15.88 -31.57 11.73
C GLU A 89 16.49 -30.84 10.52
N THR A 90 15.75 -30.79 9.41
CA THR A 90 16.19 -30.11 8.19
C THR A 90 15.14 -29.13 7.71
N ARG A 91 15.57 -27.98 7.21
CA ARG A 91 14.72 -26.98 6.55
C ARG A 91 15.34 -26.55 5.23
N THR A 92 14.51 -26.41 4.20
CA THR A 92 14.93 -25.96 2.87
C THR A 92 14.41 -24.55 2.58
N PHE A 93 15.19 -23.80 1.83
CA PHE A 93 14.89 -22.45 1.34
C PHE A 93 15.12 -22.42 -0.17
N GLU A 94 14.11 -21.99 -0.93
CA GLU A 94 14.25 -21.74 -2.36
C GLU A 94 14.73 -20.30 -2.56
N VAL A 95 15.90 -20.13 -3.17
CA VAL A 95 16.55 -18.83 -3.36
C VAL A 95 16.64 -18.48 -4.84
N ARG A 96 16.04 -17.36 -5.24
CA ARG A 96 16.14 -16.78 -6.59
C ARG A 96 17.29 -15.77 -6.61
N VAL A 97 18.44 -16.17 -7.16
CA VAL A 97 19.58 -15.29 -7.42
C VAL A 97 19.32 -14.52 -8.72
N LEU A 98 19.18 -13.20 -8.61
CA LEU A 98 18.84 -12.34 -9.74
C LEU A 98 20.04 -12.09 -10.65
N GLU A 99 19.81 -12.09 -11.97
CA GLU A 99 20.82 -11.68 -12.94
C GLU A 99 21.25 -10.21 -12.75
N GLN A 100 22.45 -9.88 -13.20
CA GLN A 100 22.94 -8.51 -13.29
C GLN A 100 22.10 -7.72 -14.28
N ARG A 101 21.81 -6.46 -13.96
CA ARG A 101 21.04 -5.59 -14.85
C ARG A 101 21.89 -5.14 -16.03
N ALA A 102 21.26 -4.96 -17.19
CA ALA A 102 21.92 -4.37 -18.35
C ALA A 102 22.41 -2.95 -18.03
N GLY A 103 23.68 -2.67 -18.30
CA GLY A 103 24.18 -1.30 -18.36
C GLY A 103 23.45 -0.51 -19.45
N PHE A 104 23.30 0.79 -19.24
CA PHE A 104 22.62 1.70 -20.17
C PHE A 104 23.47 2.93 -20.45
N THR A 105 23.12 3.59 -21.55
CA THR A 105 23.66 4.90 -21.91
C THR A 105 22.59 5.96 -21.69
N VAL A 106 22.91 7.01 -20.94
CA VAL A 106 22.05 8.20 -20.85
C VAL A 106 22.18 9.01 -22.14
N ILE A 107 21.06 9.25 -22.80
CA ILE A 107 20.98 10.08 -24.02
C ILE A 107 20.73 11.54 -23.66
N ASP A 108 19.78 11.79 -22.76
CA ASP A 108 19.43 13.11 -22.27
C ASP A 108 18.91 13.04 -20.82
N ALA A 109 18.87 14.20 -20.17
CA ALA A 109 18.36 14.37 -18.82
C ALA A 109 17.22 15.39 -18.84
N ALA A 110 16.10 15.05 -18.20
CA ALA A 110 14.95 15.93 -18.14
C ALA A 110 15.31 17.23 -17.41
N PRO A 111 14.92 18.41 -17.92
CA PRO A 111 15.09 19.65 -17.20
C PRO A 111 14.15 19.68 -15.98
N LEU A 112 14.46 20.56 -15.02
CA LEU A 112 13.61 20.77 -13.85
C LEU A 112 13.16 22.22 -13.77
N SER A 113 11.90 22.43 -13.35
CA SER A 113 11.33 23.74 -13.10
C SER A 113 10.75 23.78 -11.68
N LEU A 114 11.33 24.60 -10.80
CA LEU A 114 10.88 24.78 -9.42
C LEU A 114 10.44 26.21 -9.18
N THR A 115 9.73 26.42 -8.07
CA THR A 115 9.39 27.76 -7.57
C THR A 115 10.02 27.95 -6.20
N ALA A 116 10.57 29.14 -5.97
CA ALA A 116 11.05 29.56 -4.65
C ALA A 116 10.51 30.96 -4.33
N ASP A 117 10.19 31.21 -3.06
CA ASP A 117 9.77 32.54 -2.63
C ASP A 117 10.96 33.51 -2.67
N ALA A 118 10.70 34.78 -3.01
CA ALA A 118 11.73 35.81 -3.04
C ALA A 118 12.53 35.88 -1.73
N GLY A 119 13.86 35.74 -1.82
CA GLY A 119 14.78 35.71 -0.68
C GLY A 119 14.79 34.42 0.15
N ALA A 120 14.01 33.40 -0.21
CA ALA A 120 14.00 32.11 0.47
C ALA A 120 15.19 31.23 0.07
N ARG A 121 15.63 30.37 0.99
CA ARG A 121 16.58 29.31 0.68
C ARG A 121 15.87 28.18 -0.08
N TYR A 122 16.57 27.60 -1.06
CA TYR A 122 16.14 26.40 -1.76
C TYR A 122 17.36 25.53 -2.06
N ASP A 123 17.11 24.22 -2.19
CA ASP A 123 18.12 23.25 -2.57
C ASP A 123 17.78 22.69 -3.96
N LEU A 124 18.81 22.52 -4.80
CA LEU A 124 18.73 21.74 -6.02
C LEU A 124 18.74 20.25 -5.68
N PRO A 125 18.00 19.40 -6.43
CA PRO A 125 17.87 17.99 -6.10
C PRO A 125 19.16 17.21 -6.35
N ALA A 126 19.34 16.12 -5.62
CA ALA A 126 20.47 15.19 -5.81
C ALA A 126 20.30 14.23 -7.00
N PHE A 127 19.08 14.09 -7.53
CA PHE A 127 18.75 13.21 -8.65
C PHE A 127 17.88 13.93 -9.68
N VAL A 128 17.90 13.47 -10.93
CA VAL A 128 17.00 13.87 -12.01
C VAL A 128 16.57 12.66 -12.83
N ALA A 129 15.43 12.75 -13.50
CA ALA A 129 15.05 11.78 -14.52
C ALA A 129 15.94 11.91 -15.76
N ALA A 130 16.29 10.78 -16.36
CA ALA A 130 17.09 10.68 -17.56
C ALA A 130 16.60 9.57 -18.48
N HIS A 131 16.75 9.78 -19.78
CA HIS A 131 16.31 8.86 -20.83
C HIS A 131 17.49 8.06 -21.36
N THR A 132 17.28 6.76 -21.56
CA THR A 132 18.34 5.83 -21.95
C THR A 132 18.23 5.38 -23.41
N ASP A 133 19.31 4.81 -23.94
CA ASP A 133 19.39 4.25 -25.29
C ASP A 133 18.53 3.01 -25.53
N ASP A 134 18.15 2.31 -24.47
CA ASP A 134 17.20 1.21 -24.50
C ASP A 134 15.74 1.65 -24.27
N GLY A 135 15.47 2.96 -24.21
CA GLY A 135 14.12 3.52 -24.18
C GLY A 135 13.47 3.58 -22.80
N ARG A 136 14.25 3.40 -21.73
CA ARG A 136 13.79 3.52 -20.35
C ARG A 136 13.95 4.95 -19.84
N THR A 137 13.22 5.24 -18.77
CA THR A 137 13.40 6.44 -17.95
C THR A 137 13.91 6.02 -16.58
N VAL A 138 15.03 6.61 -16.15
CA VAL A 138 15.71 6.25 -14.90
C VAL A 138 16.03 7.48 -14.07
N ALA A 139 16.02 7.35 -12.74
CA ALA A 139 16.49 8.38 -11.84
C ALA A 139 18.01 8.28 -11.65
N VAL A 140 18.77 9.31 -12.04
CA VAL A 140 20.23 9.32 -11.97
C VAL A 140 20.76 10.47 -11.10
N PRO A 141 21.90 10.30 -10.41
CA PRO A 141 22.53 11.39 -9.66
C PRO A 141 22.96 12.54 -10.57
N VAL A 142 22.77 13.78 -10.09
CA VAL A 142 23.20 15.01 -10.79
C VAL A 142 24.31 15.72 -10.00
N THR A 143 25.28 16.27 -10.73
CA THR A 143 26.28 17.19 -10.18
C THR A 143 26.01 18.61 -10.70
N TRP A 144 25.68 19.54 -9.81
CA TRP A 144 25.43 20.94 -10.14
C TRP A 144 26.72 21.76 -10.11
N ASP A 145 26.93 22.61 -11.12
CA ASP A 145 28.17 23.37 -11.31
C ASP A 145 28.45 24.37 -10.17
N ASP A 146 27.39 24.87 -9.53
CA ASP A 146 27.43 25.88 -8.47
C ASP A 146 26.98 25.36 -7.10
N GLY A 147 26.92 24.03 -6.93
CA GLY A 147 26.48 23.38 -5.70
C GLY A 147 24.96 23.29 -5.56
N THR A 148 24.50 22.73 -4.44
CA THR A 148 23.08 22.39 -4.22
C THR A 148 22.31 23.46 -3.46
N ALA A 149 22.92 24.15 -2.50
CA ALA A 149 22.23 25.08 -1.61
C ALA A 149 22.30 26.53 -2.10
N HIS A 150 21.14 27.14 -2.33
CA HIS A 150 21.01 28.48 -2.91
C HIS A 150 20.01 29.36 -2.17
N THR A 151 19.97 30.65 -2.52
CA THR A 151 18.98 31.61 -2.04
C THR A 151 18.37 32.34 -3.22
N ALA A 152 17.04 32.35 -3.31
CA ALA A 152 16.31 33.00 -4.37
C ALA A 152 16.57 34.50 -4.38
N SER A 153 16.52 35.11 -5.56
CA SER A 153 16.64 36.56 -5.65
C SER A 153 15.51 37.24 -4.87
N VAL A 154 15.74 38.47 -4.45
CA VAL A 154 14.73 39.26 -3.70
C VAL A 154 13.67 39.88 -4.62
N THR A 155 13.82 39.75 -5.94
CA THR A 155 12.92 40.32 -6.93
C THR A 155 11.98 39.24 -7.46
N ALA A 156 10.70 39.36 -7.12
CA ALA A 156 9.68 38.48 -7.65
C ALA A 156 9.54 38.60 -9.18
N GLY A 157 9.37 37.48 -9.86
CA GLY A 157 9.34 37.38 -11.32
C GLY A 157 10.70 37.08 -11.96
N ASP A 158 11.79 37.10 -11.18
CA ASP A 158 13.10 36.65 -11.66
C ASP A 158 13.07 35.15 -11.97
N THR A 159 13.96 34.76 -12.88
CA THR A 159 14.23 33.35 -13.19
C THR A 159 15.73 33.11 -13.05
N ILE A 160 16.08 32.11 -12.23
CA ILE A 160 17.46 31.68 -12.00
C ILE A 160 17.67 30.34 -12.71
N VAL A 161 18.74 30.19 -13.46
CA VAL A 161 19.07 28.95 -14.19
C VAL A 161 20.36 28.38 -13.65
N HIS A 162 20.31 27.13 -13.21
CA HIS A 162 21.46 26.34 -12.79
C HIS A 162 21.79 25.30 -13.84
N HIS A 163 23.08 25.05 -14.02
CA HIS A 163 23.62 24.05 -14.93
C HIS A 163 24.26 22.92 -14.14
N GLY A 164 24.12 21.70 -14.63
CA GLY A 164 24.73 20.52 -14.05
C GLY A 164 24.93 19.43 -15.09
N VAL A 165 25.43 18.29 -14.63
CA VAL A 165 25.74 17.13 -15.47
C VAL A 165 25.34 15.81 -14.82
N VAL A 166 24.97 14.84 -15.66
CA VAL A 166 24.79 13.42 -15.29
C VAL A 166 25.80 12.55 -16.05
N GLN A 167 26.14 11.39 -15.51
CA GLN A 167 27.09 10.46 -16.16
C GLN A 167 26.45 9.82 -17.40
N HIS A 168 27.21 9.71 -18.50
CA HIS A 168 26.72 9.16 -19.76
C HIS A 168 26.51 7.64 -19.73
N ALA A 169 27.20 6.92 -18.86
CA ALA A 169 27.05 5.48 -18.70
C ALA A 169 26.80 5.15 -17.23
N GLY A 170 25.88 4.21 -16.99
CA GLY A 170 25.60 3.67 -15.67
C GLY A 170 25.05 2.25 -15.75
N SER A 171 25.29 1.46 -14.72
CA SER A 171 24.44 0.30 -14.43
C SER A 171 23.28 0.74 -13.54
N PRO A 172 22.07 0.18 -13.67
CA PRO A 172 21.00 0.42 -12.70
C PRO A 172 21.40 0.00 -11.27
N ASP A 173 22.36 -0.93 -11.16
CA ASP A 173 22.97 -1.36 -9.89
C ASP A 173 23.95 -0.30 -9.32
N ASP A 174 24.62 0.48 -10.19
CA ASP A 174 25.52 1.58 -9.79
C ASP A 174 24.75 2.79 -9.23
N ILE A 175 23.45 2.89 -9.53
CA ILE A 175 22.57 3.95 -8.99
C ILE A 175 22.30 3.70 -7.49
N ALA A 176 22.49 2.46 -7.00
CA ALA A 176 22.34 2.10 -5.58
C ALA A 176 23.68 2.08 -4.81
N SER A 177 24.83 1.97 -5.47
CA SER A 177 26.17 2.03 -4.85
C SER A 177 26.96 3.27 -5.30
N PRO A 178 26.86 4.40 -4.57
CA PRO A 178 27.52 5.65 -4.93
C PRO A 178 28.93 5.76 -4.34
N ASP A 179 29.79 4.75 -4.53
CA ASP A 179 31.20 4.85 -4.14
C ASP A 179 31.97 5.86 -5.02
N ASP A 180 31.42 6.24 -6.18
CA ASP A 180 32.13 7.01 -7.20
C ASP A 180 31.80 8.51 -7.27
N ILE A 181 30.86 9.05 -6.47
CA ILE A 181 30.31 10.41 -6.75
C ILE A 181 30.70 11.49 -5.71
N ALA A 182 31.25 11.17 -4.53
CA ALA A 182 31.83 12.20 -3.67
C ALA A 182 32.76 11.65 -2.58
N SER A 183 34.06 11.55 -2.87
CA SER A 183 35.12 11.53 -1.84
C SER A 183 36.25 12.49 -2.25
N PRO A 184 36.60 13.50 -1.43
CA PRO A 184 37.78 14.33 -1.67
C PRO A 184 39.13 13.62 -1.42
N ASP A 185 39.12 12.36 -0.96
CA ASP A 185 40.30 11.70 -0.38
C ASP A 185 40.93 10.56 -1.21
N ASN A 186 40.50 10.31 -2.45
CA ASN A 186 41.15 9.30 -3.32
C ASN A 186 42.23 9.91 -4.24
N VAL A 187 43.40 10.23 -3.66
CA VAL A 187 44.65 10.30 -4.43
C VAL A 187 45.30 8.92 -4.42
N ALA A 188 44.81 8.02 -5.28
CA ALA A 188 45.52 6.80 -5.63
C ALA A 188 46.24 6.99 -6.98
N SER A 189 47.52 6.60 -7.01
CA SER A 189 48.48 6.83 -8.09
C SER A 189 48.01 6.37 -9.49
N PRO A 190 48.42 7.07 -10.57
CA PRO A 190 47.83 6.93 -11.91
C PRO A 190 48.48 5.82 -12.75
N ASP A 191 48.60 4.59 -12.24
CA ASP A 191 49.18 3.48 -13.02
C ASP A 191 48.47 2.15 -12.71
N ASN A 192 47.25 1.99 -13.26
CA ASN A 192 46.71 0.72 -13.82
C ASN A 192 45.20 0.81 -14.03
N ALA A 193 44.77 1.37 -15.15
CA ALA A 193 43.43 1.12 -15.70
C ALA A 193 43.56 0.89 -17.21
N ALA A 194 43.03 -0.23 -17.69
CA ALA A 194 42.98 -0.55 -19.10
C ALA A 194 42.12 0.48 -19.87
N PRO A 195 42.45 0.80 -21.14
CA PRO A 195 41.82 1.89 -21.86
C PRO A 195 40.56 1.41 -22.58
N ASN A 196 39.36 1.65 -22.02
CA ASN A 196 38.10 1.72 -22.78
C ASN A 196 36.94 2.28 -21.94
N ALA A 197 36.78 3.60 -21.96
CA ALA A 197 35.51 4.35 -22.03
C ALA A 197 35.84 5.82 -21.75
N ARG A 198 35.78 6.67 -22.77
CA ARG A 198 35.82 8.12 -22.57
C ARG A 198 34.52 8.49 -21.84
N ARG A 199 34.55 8.79 -20.53
CA ARG A 199 33.37 9.23 -19.77
C ARG A 199 32.86 10.56 -20.34
N GLY A 200 31.84 10.49 -21.19
CA GLY A 200 31.03 11.65 -21.54
C GLY A 200 30.12 12.03 -20.37
N THR A 201 29.67 13.26 -20.32
CA THR A 201 28.63 13.73 -19.40
C THR A 201 27.48 14.32 -20.21
N VAL A 202 26.26 14.16 -19.73
CA VAL A 202 25.05 14.72 -20.34
C VAL A 202 24.63 15.97 -19.54
N PRO A 203 24.43 17.13 -20.18
CA PRO A 203 24.06 18.35 -19.47
C PRO A 203 22.59 18.33 -19.01
N VAL A 204 22.32 18.96 -17.87
CA VAL A 204 20.97 19.18 -17.34
C VAL A 204 20.83 20.60 -16.81
N THR A 205 19.60 21.12 -16.79
CA THR A 205 19.30 22.47 -16.29
C THR A 205 18.16 22.46 -15.29
N ALA A 206 18.31 23.23 -14.21
CA ALA A 206 17.22 23.55 -13.29
C ALA A 206 16.87 25.04 -13.41
N THR A 207 15.59 25.33 -13.59
CA THR A 207 15.04 26.69 -13.65
C THR A 207 14.25 26.98 -12.39
N ILE A 208 14.58 28.05 -11.68
CA ILE A 208 13.91 28.49 -10.46
C ILE A 208 13.13 29.77 -10.77
N HIS A 209 11.81 29.68 -10.67
CA HIS A 209 10.91 30.83 -10.79
C HIS A 209 10.73 31.49 -9.42
N VAL A 210 11.11 32.76 -9.30
CA VAL A 210 11.04 33.49 -8.03
C VAL A 210 9.64 34.08 -7.84
N GLY A 211 8.89 33.57 -6.88
CA GLY A 211 7.54 34.02 -6.53
C GLY A 211 7.53 35.31 -5.69
N THR A 212 6.39 36.00 -5.65
CA THR A 212 6.20 37.14 -4.74
C THR A 212 6.18 36.68 -3.28
N SER A 213 7.03 37.28 -2.44
CA SER A 213 7.04 37.05 -0.99
C SER A 213 5.63 37.25 -0.40
N GLY A 214 4.96 36.15 -0.09
CA GLY A 214 3.57 36.13 0.34
C GLY A 214 3.36 35.28 1.58
N SER A 215 3.88 35.73 2.74
CA SER A 215 3.51 35.28 4.09
C SER A 215 3.96 33.86 4.50
N GLN A 216 5.24 33.67 4.81
CA GLN A 216 5.71 32.57 5.70
C GLN A 216 6.57 33.06 6.87
N THR A 217 6.35 34.29 7.35
CA THR A 217 6.83 34.73 8.67
C THR A 217 5.66 35.25 9.48
N GLU A 218 4.81 34.34 9.92
CA GLU A 218 4.00 34.41 11.13
C GLU A 218 3.33 33.04 11.28
N THR A 219 3.19 32.57 12.50
CA THR A 219 2.29 31.47 12.90
C THR A 219 0.83 31.86 12.62
N ALA A 220 0.51 32.05 11.34
CA ALA A 220 -0.82 32.32 10.81
C ALA A 220 -1.28 31.07 10.06
N PRO A 221 -2.55 30.64 10.22
CA PRO A 221 -3.04 29.41 9.63
C PRO A 221 -2.85 29.49 8.11
N ALA A 222 -2.33 28.40 7.53
CA ALA A 222 -2.08 28.24 6.11
C ALA A 222 -3.16 28.92 5.28
N ARG A 223 -2.76 29.84 4.40
CA ARG A 223 -3.63 30.41 3.37
C ARG A 223 -4.24 29.25 2.60
N THR A 224 -5.45 28.89 2.98
CA THR A 224 -6.20 27.80 2.37
C THR A 224 -6.53 28.28 0.96
N VAL A 225 -5.78 27.80 -0.03
CA VAL A 225 -6.25 27.84 -1.42
C VAL A 225 -7.65 27.25 -1.38
N ALA A 226 -8.65 28.01 -1.81
CA ALA A 226 -10.04 27.59 -1.77
C ALA A 226 -10.27 26.47 -2.77
N TYR A 227 -9.82 25.26 -2.45
CA TYR A 227 -10.27 24.05 -3.09
C TYR A 227 -11.75 23.90 -2.80
N GLN A 228 -12.52 23.47 -3.80
CA GLN A 228 -13.91 23.13 -3.63
C GLN A 228 -13.94 21.99 -2.59
N ARG A 229 -14.40 22.30 -1.38
CA ARG A 229 -14.15 21.50 -0.19
C ARG A 229 -15.09 20.29 -0.16
N ILE A 230 -14.80 19.30 -0.99
CA ILE A 230 -15.33 17.94 -0.81
C ILE A 230 -14.59 17.37 0.40
N SER A 231 -15.33 17.07 1.44
CA SER A 231 -14.80 16.43 2.64
C SER A 231 -15.17 14.95 2.60
N PRO A 232 -14.21 14.04 2.38
CA PRO A 232 -14.43 12.61 2.57
C PRO A 232 -14.92 12.38 4.01
N ILE A 233 -15.98 11.58 4.17
CA ILE A 233 -16.50 11.28 5.49
C ILE A 233 -15.65 10.13 6.07
N PRO A 234 -15.14 10.24 7.31
CA PRO A 234 -14.30 9.19 7.89
C PRO A 234 -15.00 7.83 7.88
N PHE A 235 -14.25 6.78 7.54
CA PHE A 235 -14.76 5.40 7.51
C PHE A 235 -15.33 4.95 8.85
N SER A 236 -14.87 5.55 9.97
CA SER A 236 -15.34 5.28 11.33
C SER A 236 -16.82 5.63 11.57
N HIS A 237 -17.48 6.33 10.65
CA HIS A 237 -18.93 6.57 10.68
C HIS A 237 -19.76 5.49 9.97
N ALA A 238 -19.09 4.58 9.25
CA ALA A 238 -19.70 3.47 8.54
C ALA A 238 -19.37 2.13 9.23
N ARG A 239 -20.40 1.35 9.50
CA ARG A 239 -20.31 -0.01 10.06
C ARG A 239 -20.68 -0.99 8.98
N LEU A 240 -19.73 -1.81 8.52
CA LEU A 240 -20.04 -2.86 7.55
C LEU A 240 -21.07 -3.84 8.13
N ALA A 241 -21.92 -4.39 7.27
CA ALA A 241 -23.00 -5.28 7.67
C ALA A 241 -23.22 -6.39 6.64
N GLY A 242 -23.98 -7.41 7.02
CA GLY A 242 -24.42 -8.47 6.10
C GLY A 242 -23.31 -9.40 5.61
N GLU A 243 -23.71 -10.34 4.78
CA GLU A 243 -22.86 -11.38 4.20
C GLU A 243 -22.19 -10.87 2.91
N TRP A 244 -21.11 -10.10 3.06
CA TRP A 244 -20.32 -9.53 1.96
C TRP A 244 -18.84 -9.87 2.14
N PRO A 245 -18.04 -10.08 1.08
CA PRO A 245 -16.62 -10.45 1.24
C PRO A 245 -15.82 -9.49 2.14
N LEU A 246 -16.04 -8.18 2.01
CA LEU A 246 -15.33 -7.20 2.84
C LEU A 246 -15.78 -7.20 4.30
N SER A 247 -17.08 -7.40 4.59
CA SER A 247 -17.58 -7.48 5.97
C SER A 247 -17.12 -8.76 6.65
N ARG A 248 -17.10 -9.88 5.92
CA ARG A 248 -16.58 -11.17 6.39
C ARG A 248 -15.10 -11.08 6.74
N ASN A 249 -14.25 -10.56 5.84
CA ASN A 249 -12.82 -10.43 6.12
C ASN A 249 -12.54 -9.49 7.31
N GLN A 250 -13.33 -8.42 7.45
CA GLN A 250 -13.24 -7.54 8.63
C GLN A 250 -13.59 -8.29 9.93
N GLN A 251 -14.62 -9.13 9.89
CA GLN A 251 -15.06 -9.92 11.04
C GLN A 251 -14.05 -11.02 11.40
N ASP A 252 -13.56 -11.77 10.42
CA ASP A 252 -12.56 -12.83 10.63
C ASP A 252 -11.27 -12.25 11.24
N ARG A 253 -10.83 -11.09 10.72
CA ARG A 253 -9.69 -10.35 11.28
C ARG A 253 -9.95 -9.84 12.69
N PHE A 254 -11.14 -9.32 12.95
CA PHE A 254 -11.54 -8.87 14.29
C PHE A 254 -11.44 -10.00 15.32
N PHE A 255 -11.93 -11.20 14.98
CA PHE A 255 -11.88 -12.35 15.89
C PHE A 255 -10.45 -12.84 16.12
N TYR A 256 -9.64 -12.90 15.07
CA TYR A 256 -8.21 -13.21 15.21
C TYR A 256 -7.50 -12.27 16.21
N LEU A 257 -7.69 -10.96 16.07
CA LEU A 257 -7.06 -9.96 16.96
C LEU A 257 -7.48 -10.11 18.42
N ARG A 258 -8.71 -10.57 18.69
CA ARG A 258 -9.22 -10.70 20.07
C ARG A 258 -8.45 -11.73 20.89
N ASP A 259 -7.96 -12.78 20.24
CA ASP A 259 -7.49 -13.99 20.90
C ASP A 259 -5.94 -14.12 20.87
N LEU A 260 -5.23 -13.03 20.57
CA LEU A 260 -3.77 -12.97 20.51
C LEU A 260 -3.10 -12.93 21.89
N ASP A 261 -1.96 -13.61 22.00
CA ASP A 261 -1.02 -13.44 23.10
C ASP A 261 -0.18 -12.17 22.89
N LEU A 262 -0.48 -11.13 23.67
CA LEU A 262 0.14 -9.81 23.54
C LEU A 262 1.56 -9.74 24.12
N ASP A 263 1.97 -10.69 24.94
CA ASP A 263 3.33 -10.70 25.51
C ASP A 263 4.36 -11.18 24.49
N ARG A 264 3.98 -12.03 23.53
CA ARG A 264 4.87 -12.48 22.43
C ARG A 264 5.47 -11.31 21.62
N PRO A 265 4.68 -10.38 21.05
CA PRO A 265 5.25 -9.25 20.31
C PRO A 265 5.97 -8.24 21.21
N LEU A 266 5.72 -8.23 22.53
CA LEU A 266 6.42 -7.36 23.50
C LEU A 266 7.76 -7.92 23.99
N ARG A 267 8.00 -9.23 23.80
CA ARG A 267 9.15 -9.95 24.35
C ARG A 267 10.49 -9.28 24.03
N GLU A 268 10.77 -9.00 22.76
CA GLU A 268 12.07 -8.43 22.35
C GLU A 268 12.24 -6.97 22.76
N PHE A 269 11.14 -6.20 22.85
CA PHE A 269 11.15 -4.86 23.42
C PHE A 269 11.56 -4.89 24.90
N ARG A 270 10.95 -5.79 25.68
CA ARG A 270 11.26 -5.99 27.11
C ARG A 270 12.70 -6.44 27.30
N ARG A 271 13.16 -7.43 26.54
CA ARG A 271 14.55 -7.93 26.58
C ARG A 271 15.58 -6.85 26.27
N THR A 272 15.36 -6.07 25.21
CA THR A 272 16.25 -4.96 24.84
C THR A 272 16.33 -3.90 25.94
N ALA A 273 15.21 -3.63 26.61
CA ALA A 273 15.15 -2.74 27.76
C ALA A 273 15.74 -3.32 29.05
N GLY A 274 15.95 -4.65 29.14
CA GLY A 274 16.36 -5.35 30.36
C GLY A 274 15.21 -5.56 31.36
N LEU A 275 13.97 -5.60 30.86
CA LEU A 275 12.76 -5.90 31.63
C LEU A 275 12.43 -7.41 31.58
N ASP A 276 11.59 -7.86 32.50
CA ASP A 276 11.02 -9.22 32.49
C ASP A 276 10.15 -9.41 31.24
N ASP A 277 10.42 -10.46 30.48
CA ASP A 277 9.70 -10.83 29.26
C ASP A 277 8.49 -11.74 29.52
N HIS A 278 8.18 -11.98 30.80
CA HIS A 278 7.09 -12.83 31.29
C HIS A 278 7.20 -14.30 30.84
N GLY A 279 8.38 -14.73 30.37
CA GLY A 279 8.56 -16.06 29.79
C GLY A 279 7.78 -16.25 28.49
N ALA A 280 7.46 -15.16 27.77
CA ALA A 280 6.75 -15.23 26.50
C ALA A 280 7.55 -16.00 25.44
N GLU A 281 6.85 -16.77 24.62
CA GLU A 281 7.44 -17.45 23.47
C GLU A 281 7.91 -16.43 22.42
N PRO A 282 9.04 -16.68 21.72
CA PRO A 282 9.51 -15.78 20.68
C PRO A 282 8.48 -15.66 19.54
N MET A 283 8.51 -14.50 18.87
CA MET A 283 7.90 -14.35 17.55
C MET A 283 8.72 -15.14 16.53
N THR A 284 8.11 -15.40 15.38
CA THR A 284 8.67 -16.20 14.27
C THR A 284 8.93 -15.33 13.06
N GLY A 285 9.63 -15.85 12.05
CA GLY A 285 9.86 -15.17 10.77
C GLY A 285 10.56 -13.81 10.91
N TRP A 286 10.02 -12.76 10.32
CA TRP A 286 10.66 -11.43 10.26
C TRP A 286 10.64 -10.70 11.63
N ASP A 287 9.88 -11.20 12.59
CA ASP A 287 9.89 -10.76 13.99
C ASP A 287 10.70 -11.68 14.93
N ALA A 288 11.37 -12.70 14.38
CA ALA A 288 12.21 -13.60 15.18
C ALA A 288 13.35 -12.85 15.91
N PRO A 289 13.87 -13.37 17.04
CA PRO A 289 14.89 -12.68 17.84
C PRO A 289 16.18 -12.32 17.09
N ASP A 290 16.54 -13.09 16.08
CA ASP A 290 17.71 -12.90 15.22
C ASP A 290 17.43 -12.04 13.97
N SER A 291 16.16 -11.72 13.68
CA SER A 291 15.78 -10.82 12.60
C SER A 291 16.05 -9.36 12.95
N GLN A 292 16.60 -8.62 12.00
CA GLN A 292 16.83 -7.18 12.12
C GLN A 292 15.58 -6.32 11.89
N LEU A 293 14.47 -6.91 11.41
CA LEU A 293 13.19 -6.21 11.23
C LEU A 293 12.29 -6.27 12.47
N ARG A 294 12.65 -7.09 13.48
CA ARG A 294 11.82 -7.37 14.66
C ARG A 294 11.26 -6.13 15.33
N GLY A 295 10.02 -6.24 15.80
CA GLY A 295 9.21 -5.18 16.36
C GLY A 295 8.24 -4.53 15.38
N HIS A 296 8.37 -4.77 14.06
CA HIS A 296 7.50 -4.14 13.07
C HIS A 296 6.04 -4.63 13.17
N THR A 297 5.81 -5.92 13.44
CA THR A 297 4.45 -6.46 13.60
C THR A 297 3.73 -5.87 14.80
N LEU A 298 4.44 -5.55 15.90
CA LEU A 298 3.83 -4.87 17.05
C LEU A 298 3.26 -3.50 16.66
N GLY A 299 3.96 -2.75 15.80
CA GLY A 299 3.46 -1.49 15.25
C GLY A 299 2.17 -1.67 14.47
N HIS A 300 2.15 -2.66 13.56
CA HIS A 300 0.96 -3.03 12.79
C HIS A 300 -0.20 -3.49 13.68
N LEU A 301 0.06 -4.26 14.74
CA LEU A 301 -0.95 -4.70 15.69
C LEU A 301 -1.63 -3.52 16.40
N MET A 302 -0.85 -2.51 16.81
CA MET A 302 -1.42 -1.30 17.41
C MET A 302 -2.35 -0.56 16.43
N SER A 303 -1.91 -0.36 15.18
CA SER A 303 -2.78 0.20 14.12
C SER A 303 -4.02 -0.68 13.90
N ALA A 304 -3.86 -2.01 13.83
CA ALA A 304 -4.97 -2.93 13.61
C ALA A 304 -6.02 -2.86 14.73
N TYR A 305 -5.62 -2.83 16.01
CA TYR A 305 -6.56 -2.65 17.13
C TYR A 305 -7.27 -1.28 17.09
N ALA A 306 -6.52 -0.21 16.81
CA ALA A 306 -7.07 1.13 16.71
C ALA A 306 -8.08 1.27 15.55
N LEU A 307 -7.75 0.71 14.39
CA LEU A 307 -8.62 0.66 13.22
C LEU A 307 -9.83 -0.25 13.44
N ALA A 308 -9.65 -1.41 14.07
CA ALA A 308 -10.74 -2.32 14.44
C ALA A 308 -11.74 -1.63 15.37
N TYR A 309 -11.24 -0.91 16.38
CA TYR A 309 -12.06 -0.09 17.26
C TYR A 309 -12.83 0.99 16.48
N ALA A 310 -12.16 1.73 15.59
CA ALA A 310 -12.78 2.78 14.78
C ALA A 310 -13.86 2.24 13.82
N ALA A 311 -13.57 1.12 13.15
CA ALA A 311 -14.41 0.52 12.12
C ALA A 311 -15.66 -0.15 12.70
N THR A 312 -15.55 -0.77 13.89
CA THR A 312 -16.64 -1.55 14.51
C THR A 312 -17.34 -0.81 15.64
N GLY A 313 -16.65 0.12 16.31
CA GLY A 313 -17.10 0.73 17.56
C GLY A 313 -17.04 -0.22 18.78
N ASP A 314 -16.49 -1.43 18.62
CA ASP A 314 -16.43 -2.43 19.68
C ASP A 314 -15.29 -2.14 20.66
N GLY A 315 -15.66 -1.77 21.89
CA GLY A 315 -14.72 -1.41 22.95
C GLY A 315 -13.79 -2.54 23.40
N THR A 316 -14.04 -3.80 23.04
CA THR A 316 -13.15 -4.93 23.38
C THR A 316 -11.75 -4.78 22.79
N MET A 317 -11.61 -4.05 21.68
CA MET A 317 -10.31 -3.78 21.05
C MET A 317 -9.47 -2.71 21.77
N ARG A 318 -10.06 -1.94 22.71
CA ARG A 318 -9.31 -0.91 23.45
C ARG A 318 -8.35 -1.49 24.47
N HIS A 319 -8.77 -2.52 25.20
CA HIS A 319 -7.96 -3.05 26.29
C HIS A 319 -6.62 -3.66 25.82
N PRO A 320 -6.58 -4.50 24.75
CA PRO A 320 -5.33 -4.94 24.15
C PRO A 320 -4.42 -3.79 23.72
N LEU A 321 -5.00 -2.77 23.07
CA LEU A 321 -4.26 -1.60 22.61
C LEU A 321 -3.62 -0.82 23.77
N ASP A 322 -4.39 -0.55 24.82
CA ASP A 322 -3.91 0.15 26.01
C ASP A 322 -2.81 -0.64 26.73
N TYR A 323 -2.91 -1.98 26.74
CA TYR A 323 -1.88 -2.86 27.29
C TYR A 323 -0.55 -2.76 26.52
N LEU A 324 -0.61 -2.82 25.18
CA LEU A 324 0.57 -2.68 24.33
C LEU A 324 1.23 -1.32 24.52
N VAL A 325 0.45 -0.23 24.48
CA VAL A 325 0.96 1.13 24.67
C VAL A 325 1.56 1.32 26.07
N GLY A 326 0.88 0.82 27.12
CA GLY A 326 1.39 0.89 28.49
C GLY A 326 2.71 0.16 28.67
N SER A 327 2.83 -1.03 28.08
CA SER A 327 4.07 -1.84 28.09
C SER A 327 5.19 -1.14 27.32
N LEU A 328 4.91 -0.55 26.16
CA LEU A 328 5.89 0.24 25.42
C LEU A 328 6.34 1.49 26.20
N ALA A 329 5.47 2.09 27.02
CA ALA A 329 5.86 3.20 27.88
C ALA A 329 6.82 2.77 28.99
N GLU A 330 6.66 1.56 29.54
CA GLU A 330 7.63 0.96 30.46
C GLU A 330 8.97 0.70 29.76
N VAL A 331 8.93 0.12 28.57
CA VAL A 331 10.11 -0.13 27.72
C VAL A 331 10.86 1.17 27.43
N GLN A 332 10.19 2.21 26.93
CA GLN A 332 10.84 3.47 26.56
C GLN A 332 11.51 4.13 27.77
N ARG A 333 10.87 4.10 28.96
CA ARG A 333 11.46 4.61 30.20
C ARG A 333 12.71 3.82 30.61
N ALA A 334 12.67 2.49 30.49
CA ALA A 334 13.80 1.64 30.82
C ALA A 334 14.97 1.82 29.82
N LEU A 335 14.67 1.91 28.52
CA LEU A 335 15.66 2.22 27.47
C LEU A 335 16.36 3.55 27.73
N ALA A 336 15.62 4.61 28.06
CA ALA A 336 16.19 5.93 28.35
C ALA A 336 17.15 5.96 29.57
N ALA A 337 17.08 4.96 30.46
CA ALA A 337 18.00 4.83 31.59
C ALA A 337 19.28 4.05 31.25
N ARG A 338 19.36 3.42 30.06
CA ARG A 338 20.51 2.63 29.63
C ARG A 338 21.62 3.52 29.07
N PRO A 339 22.90 3.27 29.41
CA PRO A 339 24.01 3.98 28.80
C PRO A 339 24.02 3.79 27.27
N GLY A 340 24.21 4.88 26.53
CA GLY A 340 24.32 4.85 25.06
C GLY A 340 23.00 4.93 24.29
N ILE A 341 21.85 4.92 24.97
CA ILE A 341 20.53 5.11 24.34
C ILE A 341 20.06 6.55 24.57
N HIS A 342 19.58 7.21 23.51
CA HIS A 342 19.11 8.58 23.58
C HIS A 342 17.63 8.65 23.99
N PRO A 343 17.21 9.69 24.73
CA PRO A 343 15.81 9.86 25.14
C PRO A 343 14.83 9.83 23.96
N GLY A 344 13.69 9.17 24.15
CA GLY A 344 12.64 9.04 23.14
C GLY A 344 12.77 7.85 22.19
N PHE A 345 13.94 7.19 22.16
CA PHE A 345 14.14 5.97 21.38
C PHE A 345 13.23 4.82 21.83
N LEU A 346 12.62 4.11 20.88
CA LEU A 346 11.78 2.95 21.14
C LEU A 346 11.84 1.97 19.97
N SER A 347 12.41 0.78 20.20
CA SER A 347 12.46 -0.35 19.26
C SER A 347 12.69 -1.67 20.01
N ALA A 348 12.56 -2.79 19.33
CA ALA A 348 12.91 -4.13 19.80
C ALA A 348 14.42 -4.47 19.64
N TYR A 349 15.22 -3.45 19.32
CA TYR A 349 16.67 -3.45 19.23
C TYR A 349 17.23 -2.09 19.64
N ASP A 350 18.54 -1.98 19.85
CA ASP A 350 19.20 -0.72 20.21
C ASP A 350 19.44 0.20 18.99
N GLU A 351 20.12 1.34 19.19
CA GLU A 351 20.35 2.32 18.13
C GLU A 351 21.37 1.88 17.05
N THR A 352 21.99 0.70 17.18
CA THR A 352 23.11 0.27 16.33
C THR A 352 22.76 0.24 14.84
N GLN A 353 21.57 -0.24 14.47
CA GLN A 353 21.17 -0.27 13.06
C GLN A 353 21.10 1.14 12.44
N PHE A 354 20.69 2.14 13.22
CA PHE A 354 20.66 3.52 12.77
C PHE A 354 22.08 4.09 12.64
N ASP A 355 22.99 3.75 13.56
CA ASP A 355 24.40 4.15 13.48
C ASP A 355 25.07 3.56 12.22
N LEU A 356 24.72 2.33 11.85
CA LEU A 356 25.22 1.65 10.66
C LEU A 356 24.60 2.21 9.36
N LEU A 357 23.30 2.54 9.36
CA LEU A 357 22.66 3.19 8.21
C LEU A 357 23.29 4.55 7.90
N GLU A 358 23.64 5.33 8.93
CA GLU A 358 24.33 6.61 8.77
C GLU A 358 25.74 6.47 8.15
N ARG A 359 26.31 5.26 8.25
CA ARG A 359 27.57 4.86 7.59
C ARG A 359 27.34 4.18 6.24
N LEU A 360 26.10 4.16 5.75
CA LEU A 360 25.66 3.54 4.49
C LEU A 360 25.87 2.02 4.44
N VAL A 361 25.79 1.35 5.58
CA VAL A 361 25.74 -0.12 5.60
C VAL A 361 24.46 -0.58 4.90
N THR A 362 24.60 -1.57 4.02
CA THR A 362 23.52 -2.07 3.17
C THR A 362 22.83 -3.29 3.75
N TYR A 363 21.70 -3.67 3.15
CA TYR A 363 21.08 -4.96 3.35
C TYR A 363 22.02 -6.09 2.87
N PRO A 364 22.05 -7.27 3.52
CA PRO A 364 21.22 -7.70 4.67
C PRO A 364 21.85 -7.45 6.04
N THR A 365 22.99 -6.74 6.13
CA THR A 365 23.67 -6.49 7.41
C THR A 365 22.78 -5.70 8.39
N ILE A 366 22.00 -4.76 7.86
CA ILE A 366 20.90 -4.09 8.57
C ILE A 366 19.61 -4.24 7.76
N TRP A 367 18.46 -4.08 8.40
CA TRP A 367 17.17 -4.22 7.75
C TRP A 367 16.21 -3.10 8.15
N ALA A 368 16.05 -2.14 7.23
CA ALA A 368 15.02 -1.10 7.25
C ALA A 368 14.70 -0.50 8.65
N PRO A 369 15.68 0.06 9.39
CA PRO A 369 15.45 0.48 10.77
C PRO A 369 14.41 1.61 10.91
N TYR A 370 14.32 2.51 9.93
CA TYR A 370 13.28 3.55 9.91
C TYR A 370 11.91 3.01 9.48
N TYR A 371 11.83 1.93 8.71
CA TYR A 371 10.55 1.26 8.43
C TYR A 371 9.92 0.70 9.71
N THR A 372 10.70 -0.02 10.54
CA THR A 372 10.22 -0.58 11.81
C THR A 372 9.79 0.54 12.74
N LEU A 373 10.60 1.60 12.87
CA LEU A 373 10.26 2.77 13.67
C LEU A 373 8.98 3.46 13.18
N HIS A 374 8.78 3.54 11.86
CA HIS A 374 7.55 4.04 11.26
C HIS A 374 6.32 3.23 11.68
N LYS A 375 6.38 1.90 11.67
CA LYS A 375 5.22 1.08 12.09
C LYS A 375 4.85 1.31 13.55
N ILE A 376 5.85 1.41 14.43
CA ILE A 376 5.63 1.73 15.85
C ILE A 376 5.00 3.12 15.98
N LEU A 377 5.57 4.13 15.32
CA LEU A 377 5.07 5.51 15.36
C LEU A 377 3.64 5.62 14.79
N ALA A 378 3.36 4.97 13.67
CA ALA A 378 2.03 4.94 13.06
C ALA A 378 0.99 4.29 14.00
N GLY A 379 1.33 3.15 14.60
CA GLY A 379 0.47 2.47 15.58
C GLY A 379 0.16 3.32 16.81
N LEU A 380 1.15 4.06 17.33
CA LEU A 380 0.96 5.00 18.44
C LEU A 380 0.05 6.18 18.04
N LEU A 381 0.24 6.73 16.85
CA LEU A 381 -0.59 7.82 16.33
C LEU A 381 -2.03 7.35 16.09
N ASP A 382 -2.22 6.13 15.57
CA ASP A 382 -3.54 5.55 15.38
C ASP A 382 -4.23 5.27 16.73
N ALA A 383 -3.49 4.79 17.74
CA ALA A 383 -4.00 4.62 19.09
C ALA A 383 -4.52 5.93 19.68
N TYR A 384 -3.80 7.03 19.48
CA TYR A 384 -4.27 8.35 19.88
C TYR A 384 -5.49 8.79 19.06
N ARG A 385 -5.42 8.74 17.72
CA ARG A 385 -6.45 9.30 16.83
C ARG A 385 -7.79 8.56 16.91
N TYR A 386 -7.75 7.24 17.07
CA TYR A 386 -8.96 6.41 17.02
C TYR A 386 -9.44 5.96 18.40
N ALA A 387 -8.54 5.77 19.37
CA ALA A 387 -8.91 5.34 20.72
C ALA A 387 -8.73 6.43 21.79
N GLY A 388 -8.09 7.56 21.50
CA GLY A 388 -7.88 8.66 22.45
C GLY A 388 -6.84 8.33 23.53
N ASN A 389 -5.84 7.52 23.20
CA ASN A 389 -4.78 7.13 24.15
C ASN A 389 -3.69 8.22 24.23
N ASP A 390 -3.72 9.04 25.27
CA ASP A 390 -2.75 10.14 25.48
C ASP A 390 -1.32 9.64 25.72
N THR A 391 -1.16 8.49 26.38
CA THR A 391 0.16 7.86 26.57
C THR A 391 0.81 7.55 25.22
N ALA A 392 0.02 7.08 24.24
CA ALA A 392 0.53 6.81 22.91
C ALA A 392 1.07 8.08 22.22
N LEU A 393 0.39 9.22 22.40
CA LEU A 393 0.87 10.50 21.89
C LEU A 393 2.17 10.94 22.55
N ASP A 394 2.33 10.73 23.86
CA ASP A 394 3.58 11.03 24.56
C ASP A 394 4.76 10.19 24.05
N LEU A 395 4.54 8.89 23.79
CA LEU A 395 5.56 8.03 23.18
C LEU A 395 5.90 8.48 21.75
N ALA A 396 4.88 8.84 20.96
CA ALA A 396 5.05 9.34 19.59
C ALA A 396 5.86 10.64 19.56
N ARG A 397 5.62 11.57 20.50
CA ARG A 397 6.45 12.77 20.69
C ARG A 397 7.91 12.41 20.96
N GLY A 398 8.15 11.44 21.84
CA GLY A 398 9.48 10.92 22.14
C GLY A 398 10.22 10.45 20.88
N ILE A 399 9.57 9.58 20.09
CA ILE A 399 10.13 9.06 18.83
C ILE A 399 10.40 10.20 17.84
N GLY A 400 9.46 11.15 17.70
CA GLY A 400 9.59 12.28 16.79
C GLY A 400 10.77 13.19 17.15
N LEU A 401 10.96 13.48 18.45
CA LEU A 401 12.06 14.30 18.93
C LEU A 401 13.40 13.58 18.81
N TRP A 402 13.44 12.28 19.12
CA TRP A 402 14.62 11.46 18.90
C TRP A 402 15.03 11.46 17.42
N THR A 403 14.06 11.27 16.52
CA THR A 403 14.28 11.29 15.07
C THR A 403 14.84 12.63 14.60
N TYR A 404 14.24 13.74 15.04
CA TYR A 404 14.71 15.09 14.74
C TYR A 404 16.15 15.33 15.22
N GLU A 405 16.44 15.04 16.50
CA GLU A 405 17.76 15.27 17.10
C GLU A 405 18.87 14.44 16.46
N ARG A 406 18.51 13.28 15.92
CA ARG A 406 19.41 12.39 15.22
C ARG A 406 19.69 12.87 13.79
N LEU A 407 18.64 13.02 12.98
CA LEU A 407 18.78 13.33 11.56
C LEU A 407 19.30 14.75 11.28
N ARG A 408 18.97 15.74 12.13
CA ARG A 408 19.43 17.13 11.96
C ARG A 408 20.95 17.30 12.02
N LYS A 409 21.68 16.28 12.50
CA LYS A 409 23.15 16.28 12.58
C LYS A 409 23.80 15.83 11.27
N LEU A 410 23.03 15.26 10.35
CA LEU A 410 23.51 14.72 9.08
C LEU A 410 23.36 15.76 7.97
N PRO A 411 24.33 15.89 7.06
CA PRO A 411 24.20 16.74 5.90
C PRO A 411 23.16 16.17 4.91
N ARG A 412 22.51 17.03 4.12
CA ARG A 412 21.46 16.63 3.17
C ARG A 412 21.92 15.54 2.21
N GLU A 413 23.16 15.62 1.72
CA GLU A 413 23.75 14.63 0.81
C GLU A 413 23.90 13.25 1.46
N ARG A 414 24.08 13.20 2.79
CA ARG A 414 24.07 11.92 3.52
C ARG A 414 22.66 11.34 3.57
N LEU A 415 21.66 12.16 3.89
CA LEU A 415 20.26 11.74 3.92
C LEU A 415 19.81 11.19 2.56
N GLN A 416 20.10 11.91 1.46
CA GLN A 416 19.74 11.45 0.10
C GLN A 416 20.37 10.09 -0.23
N ARG A 417 21.62 9.85 0.19
CA ARG A 417 22.26 8.54 0.01
C ARG A 417 21.60 7.45 0.84
N MET A 418 21.27 7.72 2.11
CA MET A 418 20.58 6.75 2.98
C MET A 418 19.27 6.29 2.34
N TRP A 419 18.43 7.23 1.88
CA TRP A 419 17.11 6.94 1.31
C TRP A 419 17.15 6.28 -0.07
N SER A 420 18.31 6.32 -0.74
CA SER A 420 18.53 5.66 -2.03
C SER A 420 18.98 4.20 -1.90
N LEU A 421 19.30 3.72 -0.69
CA LEU A 421 19.71 2.33 -0.47
C LEU A 421 18.50 1.38 -0.58
N TYR A 422 18.71 0.28 -1.28
CA TYR A 422 17.75 -0.82 -1.37
C TYR A 422 17.55 -1.46 0.01
N ILE A 423 16.29 -1.53 0.48
CA ILE A 423 15.84 -2.08 1.77
C ILE A 423 16.44 -1.42 3.02
N ALA A 424 17.76 -1.33 3.17
CA ALA A 424 18.41 -0.67 4.31
C ALA A 424 17.96 0.80 4.47
N GLY A 425 17.76 1.48 3.34
CA GLY A 425 17.26 2.85 3.27
C GLY A 425 15.76 3.00 3.40
N GLU A 426 15.00 1.90 3.48
CA GLU A 426 13.56 1.95 3.58
C GLU A 426 13.12 2.56 4.91
N PHE A 427 12.29 3.60 4.81
CA PHE A 427 11.74 4.33 5.96
C PHE A 427 10.21 4.28 6.03
N GLY A 428 9.54 3.54 5.14
CA GLY A 428 8.09 3.54 5.02
C GLY A 428 7.51 4.96 4.96
N GLY A 429 6.53 5.25 5.82
CA GLY A 429 5.87 6.55 5.94
C GLY A 429 6.37 7.39 7.13
N MET A 430 7.69 7.43 7.40
CA MET A 430 8.20 8.32 8.46
C MET A 430 7.83 9.79 8.21
N ASN A 431 7.90 10.26 6.97
CA ASN A 431 7.45 11.60 6.58
C ASN A 431 5.95 11.80 6.88
N GLU A 432 5.11 10.83 6.54
CA GLU A 432 3.68 10.79 6.87
C GLU A 432 3.44 10.93 8.38
N SER A 433 4.03 10.03 9.17
CA SER A 433 3.78 9.97 10.61
C SER A 433 4.27 11.22 11.33
N LEU A 434 5.42 11.77 10.95
CA LEU A 434 5.94 13.02 11.52
C LEU A 434 5.09 14.24 11.12
N ALA A 435 4.58 14.30 9.89
CA ALA A 435 3.63 15.34 9.47
C ALA A 435 2.29 15.25 10.23
N ILE A 436 1.78 14.04 10.45
CA ILE A 436 0.59 13.80 11.27
C ILE A 436 0.84 14.24 12.72
N LEU A 437 2.00 13.89 13.29
CA LEU A 437 2.40 14.30 14.63
C LEU A 437 2.50 15.82 14.75
N TYR A 438 3.11 16.50 13.78
CA TYR A 438 3.12 17.96 13.71
C TYR A 438 1.71 18.56 13.71
N ARG A 439 0.78 17.99 12.93
CA ARG A 439 -0.61 18.47 12.89
C ARG A 439 -1.32 18.32 14.24
N ILE A 440 -1.02 17.27 14.99
CA ILE A 440 -1.63 17.00 16.30
C ILE A 440 -1.00 17.87 17.39
N ASP A 441 0.33 17.95 17.42
CA ASP A 441 1.09 18.54 18.52
C ASP A 441 1.46 20.01 18.31
N GLY A 442 1.71 20.42 17.07
CA GLY A 442 2.10 21.77 16.68
C GLY A 442 3.59 22.07 16.79
N ASP A 443 4.43 21.16 17.28
CA ASP A 443 5.89 21.38 17.38
C ASP A 443 6.56 21.38 16.00
N PRO A 444 7.14 22.51 15.54
CA PRO A 444 7.70 22.64 14.20
C PRO A 444 8.87 21.68 13.92
N ARG A 445 9.53 21.14 14.95
CA ARG A 445 10.61 20.17 14.80
C ARG A 445 10.14 18.88 14.12
N PHE A 446 8.88 18.51 14.29
CA PHE A 446 8.32 17.34 13.62
C PHE A 446 8.12 17.57 12.12
N LEU A 447 7.71 18.77 11.71
CA LEU A 447 7.65 19.13 10.29
C LEU A 447 9.05 19.19 9.68
N GLU A 448 10.04 19.72 10.41
CA GLU A 448 11.42 19.74 9.95
C GLU A 448 11.99 18.32 9.79
N ALA A 449 11.75 17.44 10.76
CA ALA A 449 12.12 16.04 10.68
C ALA A 449 11.44 15.32 9.52
N ALA A 450 10.15 15.60 9.26
CA ALA A 450 9.43 15.02 8.11
C ALA A 450 10.10 15.37 6.77
N ARG A 451 10.58 16.61 6.60
CA ARG A 451 11.32 17.04 5.39
C ARG A 451 12.67 16.37 5.21
N MET A 452 13.29 15.88 6.28
CA MET A 452 14.58 15.15 6.19
C MET A 452 14.45 13.79 5.50
N PHE A 453 13.21 13.29 5.34
CA PHE A 453 12.89 12.08 4.59
C PHE A 453 12.49 12.34 3.12
N ASP A 454 12.62 13.58 2.62
CA ASP A 454 12.46 13.82 1.18
C ASP A 454 13.53 13.03 0.42
N ASN A 455 13.08 12.19 -0.50
CA ASN A 455 13.91 11.31 -1.32
C ASN A 455 13.90 11.82 -2.77
N ASP A 456 14.95 12.53 -3.17
CA ASP A 456 15.02 13.19 -4.48
C ASP A 456 15.01 12.19 -5.63
N ARG A 457 15.46 10.94 -5.39
CA ARG A 457 15.44 9.84 -6.37
C ARG A 457 14.01 9.51 -6.81
N LEU A 458 13.03 9.64 -5.92
CA LEU A 458 11.61 9.44 -6.23
C LEU A 458 10.91 10.77 -6.51
N LEU A 459 11.12 11.80 -5.68
CA LEU A 459 10.38 13.06 -5.77
C LEU A 459 10.68 13.84 -7.05
N THR A 460 11.95 13.90 -7.47
CA THR A 460 12.34 14.75 -8.61
C THR A 460 11.74 14.27 -9.93
N PRO A 461 11.82 12.97 -10.31
CA PRO A 461 11.14 12.46 -11.50
C PRO A 461 9.64 12.77 -11.50
N MET A 462 8.96 12.63 -10.36
CA MET A 462 7.53 12.94 -10.26
C MET A 462 7.22 14.42 -10.48
N LEU A 463 8.12 15.33 -10.06
CA LEU A 463 8.02 16.77 -10.35
C LEU A 463 8.36 17.11 -11.81
N GLN A 464 9.16 16.28 -12.46
CA GLN A 464 9.48 16.40 -13.89
C GLN A 464 8.38 15.79 -14.76
N HIS A 465 7.39 15.13 -14.16
CA HIS A 465 6.38 14.33 -14.85
C HIS A 465 6.98 13.19 -15.68
N GLU A 466 7.99 12.54 -15.12
CA GLU A 466 8.72 11.42 -15.72
C GLU A 466 8.51 10.15 -14.88
N ASP A 467 8.05 9.08 -15.54
CA ASP A 467 7.91 7.76 -14.91
C ASP A 467 9.27 7.04 -14.84
N ALA A 468 10.00 7.30 -13.76
CA ALA A 468 11.26 6.63 -13.46
C ALA A 468 11.10 5.48 -12.44
N LEU A 469 9.91 4.87 -12.34
CA LEU A 469 9.63 3.85 -11.32
C LEU A 469 10.29 2.49 -11.61
N GLY A 470 10.63 2.21 -12.87
CA GLY A 470 11.26 0.95 -13.29
C GLY A 470 12.49 0.59 -12.44
N GLY A 471 12.46 -0.59 -11.82
CA GLY A 471 13.52 -1.09 -10.95
C GLY A 471 13.53 -0.51 -9.52
N MET A 472 12.50 0.22 -9.10
CA MET A 472 12.29 0.63 -7.71
C MET A 472 11.41 -0.37 -6.95
N HIS A 473 11.74 -0.64 -5.69
CA HIS A 473 10.90 -1.48 -4.83
C HIS A 473 9.57 -0.78 -4.54
N ALA A 474 8.45 -1.38 -4.95
CA ALA A 474 7.16 -0.70 -4.96
C ALA A 474 6.71 -0.26 -3.55
N ASN A 475 6.69 -1.20 -2.61
CA ASN A 475 6.21 -0.94 -1.25
C ASN A 475 7.15 -0.06 -0.41
N GLN A 476 8.46 -0.02 -0.73
CA GLN A 476 9.39 0.94 -0.12
C GLN A 476 9.02 2.40 -0.49
N HIS A 477 8.48 2.64 -1.68
CA HIS A 477 8.28 3.99 -2.23
C HIS A 477 6.85 4.52 -2.08
N ILE A 478 5.80 3.69 -2.24
CA ILE A 478 4.40 4.16 -2.15
C ILE A 478 4.10 4.89 -0.81
N PRO A 479 4.54 4.42 0.38
CA PRO A 479 4.33 5.12 1.64
C PRO A 479 4.94 6.53 1.70
N GLN A 480 6.06 6.75 1.01
CA GLN A 480 6.70 8.07 0.93
C GLN A 480 5.76 9.07 0.25
N VAL A 481 5.06 8.62 -0.80
CA VAL A 481 4.07 9.39 -1.56
C VAL A 481 2.83 9.69 -0.73
N ILE A 482 2.38 8.74 0.11
CA ILE A 482 1.32 9.00 1.12
C ILE A 482 1.75 10.15 2.05
N GLY A 483 3.02 10.16 2.44
CA GLY A 483 3.61 11.23 3.23
C GLY A 483 3.62 12.57 2.53
N TRP A 484 3.86 12.64 1.22
CA TRP A 484 3.76 13.89 0.45
C TRP A 484 2.37 14.51 0.52
N VAL A 485 1.29 13.72 0.45
CA VAL A 485 -0.07 14.25 0.61
C VAL A 485 -0.27 14.89 1.98
N GLU A 486 0.26 14.29 3.06
CA GLU A 486 0.21 14.90 4.39
C GLU A 486 1.15 16.09 4.54
N MET A 487 2.32 16.09 3.87
CA MET A 487 3.21 17.25 3.81
C MET A 487 2.50 18.45 3.16
N PHE A 488 1.84 18.25 2.02
CA PHE A 488 1.02 19.27 1.38
C PHE A 488 -0.05 19.79 2.35
N ARG A 489 -0.76 18.90 3.05
CA ARG A 489 -1.79 19.30 4.01
C ARG A 489 -1.25 20.24 5.10
N VAL A 490 -0.07 19.97 5.64
CA VAL A 490 0.46 20.72 6.79
C VAL A 490 1.27 21.96 6.41
N CYS A 491 1.90 21.99 5.23
CA CYS A 491 2.73 23.13 4.80
C CYS A 491 2.23 23.87 3.55
N GLY A 492 1.26 23.32 2.81
CA GLY A 492 0.68 23.94 1.62
C GLY A 492 1.57 23.92 0.37
N ASP A 493 2.74 23.27 0.41
CA ASP A 493 3.64 23.19 -0.73
C ASP A 493 3.09 22.25 -1.82
N ARG A 494 2.63 22.85 -2.93
CA ARG A 494 1.97 22.12 -4.02
C ARG A 494 2.86 21.09 -4.71
N ARG A 495 4.19 21.22 -4.63
CA ARG A 495 5.11 20.22 -5.21
C ARG A 495 4.78 18.82 -4.72
N TYR A 496 4.48 18.67 -3.43
CA TYR A 496 4.12 17.37 -2.86
C TYR A 496 2.79 16.82 -3.39
N LEU A 497 1.77 17.67 -3.56
CA LEU A 497 0.48 17.23 -4.09
C LEU A 497 0.60 16.87 -5.58
N ASP A 498 1.28 17.70 -6.36
CA ASP A 498 1.45 17.50 -7.81
C ASP A 498 2.27 16.23 -8.09
N ALA A 499 3.36 16.01 -7.35
CA ALA A 499 4.15 14.77 -7.42
C ALA A 499 3.33 13.53 -7.01
N ALA A 500 2.55 13.62 -5.92
CA ALA A 500 1.73 12.50 -5.45
C ALA A 500 0.60 12.14 -6.44
N ARG A 501 -0.01 13.14 -7.07
CA ARG A 501 -1.01 12.94 -8.15
C ARG A 501 -0.39 12.25 -9.35
N PHE A 502 0.75 12.77 -9.84
CA PHE A 502 1.44 12.17 -10.98
C PHE A 502 1.85 10.72 -10.69
N PHE A 503 2.40 10.43 -9.51
CA PHE A 503 2.72 9.06 -9.09
C PHE A 503 1.48 8.16 -9.11
N ALA A 504 0.38 8.59 -8.45
CA ALA A 504 -0.83 7.78 -8.36
C ALA A 504 -1.41 7.48 -9.74
N ASP A 505 -1.53 8.50 -10.59
CA ASP A 505 -2.05 8.37 -11.94
C ASP A 505 -1.19 7.43 -12.79
N THR A 506 0.13 7.61 -12.75
CA THR A 506 1.08 6.75 -13.45
C THR A 506 0.96 5.29 -13.04
N VAL A 507 0.89 5.01 -11.73
CA VAL A 507 0.73 3.64 -11.23
C VAL A 507 -0.60 3.05 -11.69
N LEU A 508 -1.70 3.80 -11.56
CA LEU A 508 -3.05 3.34 -11.94
C LEU A 508 -3.15 3.04 -13.45
N ASP A 509 -2.47 3.82 -14.28
CA ASP A 509 -2.58 3.73 -15.74
C ASP A 509 -1.61 2.69 -16.34
N HIS A 510 -0.42 2.49 -15.74
CA HIS A 510 0.68 1.74 -16.39
C HIS A 510 1.25 0.55 -15.60
N HIS A 511 1.01 0.46 -14.29
CA HIS A 511 1.72 -0.51 -13.42
C HIS A 511 0.81 -1.55 -12.74
N LEU A 512 -0.50 -1.52 -13.01
CA LEU A 512 -1.44 -2.44 -12.39
C LEU A 512 -1.66 -3.73 -13.19
N TYR A 513 -1.62 -4.86 -12.48
CA TYR A 513 -2.29 -6.08 -12.91
C TYR A 513 -3.82 -5.90 -12.81
N ALA A 514 -4.59 -6.70 -13.55
CA ALA A 514 -6.04 -6.62 -13.67
C ALA A 514 -6.81 -6.65 -12.34
N MET A 515 -6.29 -7.28 -11.28
CA MET A 515 -6.90 -7.27 -9.93
C MET A 515 -6.66 -5.99 -9.13
N GLY A 516 -5.83 -5.07 -9.65
CA GLY A 516 -5.48 -3.80 -9.02
C GLY A 516 -4.23 -3.84 -8.14
N GLY A 517 -3.45 -4.92 -8.17
CA GLY A 517 -2.13 -4.97 -7.55
C GLY A 517 -1.02 -4.55 -8.50
N THR A 518 0.17 -4.26 -7.96
CA THR A 518 1.35 -3.82 -8.74
C THR A 518 2.61 -4.57 -8.31
N GLY A 519 3.57 -4.62 -9.22
CA GLY A 519 4.92 -5.14 -9.00
C GLY A 519 5.06 -6.65 -9.19
N GLU A 520 6.27 -7.06 -9.56
CA GLU A 520 6.72 -8.46 -9.61
C GLU A 520 8.05 -8.54 -8.88
N GLY A 521 8.24 -9.57 -8.04
CA GLY A 521 9.38 -9.65 -7.14
C GLY A 521 9.49 -8.44 -6.19
N GLU A 522 8.35 -7.82 -5.84
CA GLU A 522 8.25 -6.55 -5.06
C GLU A 522 8.71 -5.27 -5.78
N MET A 523 9.12 -5.39 -7.05
CA MET A 523 9.67 -4.30 -7.84
C MET A 523 8.63 -3.74 -8.80
N PHE A 524 8.61 -2.41 -8.94
CA PHE A 524 8.10 -1.81 -10.17
C PHE A 524 9.02 -2.19 -11.31
N HIS A 525 8.42 -2.48 -12.46
CA HIS A 525 9.13 -2.69 -13.72
C HIS A 525 8.85 -1.52 -14.66
N ASP A 526 9.35 -1.57 -15.89
CA ASP A 526 9.05 -0.54 -16.87
C ASP A 526 7.52 -0.42 -17.10
N PRO A 527 7.00 0.79 -17.39
CA PRO A 527 5.57 0.99 -17.60
C PRO A 527 5.02 0.05 -18.67
N ASP A 528 3.77 -0.39 -18.48
CA ASP A 528 3.03 -1.29 -19.37
C ASP A 528 3.56 -2.74 -19.46
N ALA A 529 4.65 -3.08 -18.77
CA ALA A 529 5.21 -4.44 -18.71
C ALA A 529 4.45 -5.36 -17.75
N ILE A 530 3.21 -5.73 -18.08
CA ILE A 530 2.33 -6.54 -17.19
C ILE A 530 2.25 -7.99 -17.66
N GLY A 531 1.94 -8.19 -18.95
CA GLY A 531 1.74 -9.50 -19.53
C GLY A 531 3.03 -10.32 -19.60
N SER A 532 4.17 -9.71 -19.87
CA SER A 532 5.46 -10.39 -19.89
C SER A 532 5.92 -10.88 -18.51
N LEU A 533 5.39 -10.31 -17.43
CA LEU A 533 5.81 -10.54 -16.04
C LEU A 533 4.81 -11.36 -15.22
N LEU A 534 3.94 -12.14 -15.87
CA LEU A 534 3.03 -13.03 -15.15
C LEU A 534 3.80 -14.18 -14.47
N ASP A 535 4.03 -14.07 -13.16
CA ASP A 535 4.76 -15.05 -12.34
C ASP A 535 4.01 -15.41 -11.02
N ASP A 536 4.64 -16.18 -10.14
CA ASP A 536 4.16 -16.52 -8.78
C ASP A 536 4.28 -15.34 -7.80
N ASP A 537 5.28 -14.50 -7.98
CA ASP A 537 5.65 -13.38 -7.10
C ASP A 537 5.16 -12.03 -7.60
N THR A 538 3.97 -12.03 -8.19
CA THR A 538 3.29 -10.82 -8.65
C THR A 538 2.38 -10.21 -7.60
N ALA A 539 2.21 -8.90 -7.68
CA ALA A 539 1.23 -8.13 -6.93
C ALA A 539 1.32 -8.36 -5.41
N GLU A 540 2.36 -7.80 -4.77
CA GLU A 540 2.46 -7.76 -3.32
C GLU A 540 1.23 -7.05 -2.71
N SER A 541 0.63 -7.64 -1.67
CA SER A 541 -0.57 -7.08 -1.05
C SER A 541 -0.32 -5.75 -0.32
N CYS A 542 0.87 -5.52 0.26
CA CYS A 542 1.22 -4.25 0.89
C CYS A 542 1.17 -3.07 -0.08
N ALA A 543 1.65 -3.26 -1.32
CA ALA A 543 1.63 -2.21 -2.33
C ALA A 543 0.20 -1.76 -2.61
N THR A 544 -0.74 -2.71 -2.65
CA THR A 544 -2.17 -2.40 -2.81
C THR A 544 -2.76 -1.69 -1.60
N TYR A 545 -2.44 -2.16 -0.38
CA TYR A 545 -2.83 -1.47 0.86
C TYR A 545 -2.35 -0.01 0.88
N ASN A 546 -1.12 0.25 0.48
CA ASN A 546 -0.58 1.60 0.46
C ASN A 546 -1.17 2.43 -0.69
N MET A 547 -1.45 1.85 -1.85
CA MET A 547 -2.17 2.54 -2.93
C MET A 547 -3.60 2.93 -2.51
N VAL A 548 -4.35 2.06 -1.81
CA VAL A 548 -5.70 2.43 -1.32
C VAL A 548 -5.64 3.57 -0.30
N LYS A 549 -4.60 3.61 0.55
CA LYS A 549 -4.36 4.76 1.44
C LYS A 549 -4.02 6.03 0.67
N LEU A 550 -3.13 5.94 -0.32
CA LEU A 550 -2.72 7.07 -1.14
C LEU A 550 -3.91 7.72 -1.84
N VAL A 551 -4.67 6.95 -2.62
CA VAL A 551 -5.79 7.50 -3.39
C VAL A 551 -6.92 8.00 -2.48
N SER A 552 -7.12 7.38 -1.31
CA SER A 552 -8.10 7.86 -0.32
C SER A 552 -7.76 9.25 0.21
N ARG A 553 -6.46 9.55 0.39
CA ARG A 553 -6.01 10.87 0.84
C ARG A 553 -5.98 11.89 -0.28
N LEU A 554 -5.54 11.48 -1.48
CA LEU A 554 -5.61 12.32 -2.67
C LEU A 554 -7.04 12.79 -2.93
N TYR A 555 -8.03 11.90 -2.78
CA TYR A 555 -9.44 12.22 -3.01
C TYR A 555 -9.96 13.44 -2.20
N GLU A 556 -9.35 13.77 -1.06
CA GLU A 556 -9.69 14.99 -0.29
C GLU A 556 -9.30 16.29 -1.02
N PHE A 557 -8.19 16.28 -1.75
CA PHE A 557 -7.63 17.44 -2.43
C PHE A 557 -7.83 17.40 -3.94
N ASP A 558 -8.04 16.21 -4.48
CA ASP A 558 -8.25 15.90 -5.88
C ASP A 558 -9.33 14.82 -6.03
N PRO A 559 -10.61 15.19 -6.04
CA PRO A 559 -11.73 14.25 -6.06
C PRO A 559 -11.92 13.60 -7.44
N ASP A 560 -10.86 12.98 -7.99
CA ASP A 560 -10.91 12.20 -9.22
C ASP A 560 -11.70 10.90 -8.96
N ARG A 561 -12.65 10.62 -9.86
CA ARG A 561 -13.46 9.40 -9.85
C ARG A 561 -12.61 8.13 -9.95
N ARG A 562 -11.47 8.18 -10.67
CA ARG A 562 -10.57 7.03 -10.86
C ARG A 562 -10.11 6.46 -9.52
N TYR A 563 -9.90 7.32 -8.53
CA TYR A 563 -9.53 6.93 -7.17
C TYR A 563 -10.62 6.10 -6.48
N VAL A 564 -11.88 6.51 -6.61
CA VAL A 564 -13.01 5.78 -6.03
C VAL A 564 -13.27 4.46 -6.77
N ASP A 565 -13.15 4.47 -8.10
CA ASP A 565 -13.26 3.25 -8.91
C ASP A 565 -12.17 2.24 -8.54
N TYR A 566 -10.92 2.69 -8.41
CA TYR A 566 -9.80 1.86 -7.95
C TYR A 566 -10.03 1.33 -6.53
N LEU A 567 -10.54 2.15 -5.60
CA LEU A 567 -10.86 1.69 -4.25
C LEU A 567 -11.88 0.54 -4.28
N ASP A 568 -12.98 0.67 -5.02
CA ASP A 568 -13.97 -0.42 -5.11
C ASP A 568 -13.36 -1.69 -5.71
N TRP A 569 -12.55 -1.50 -6.76
CA TRP A 569 -11.91 -2.59 -7.50
C TRP A 569 -10.86 -3.34 -6.68
N ALA A 570 -9.86 -2.63 -6.13
CA ALA A 570 -8.73 -3.21 -5.41
C ALA A 570 -9.16 -3.85 -4.09
N PHE A 571 -10.14 -3.27 -3.38
CA PHE A 571 -10.66 -3.88 -2.16
C PHE A 571 -11.29 -5.25 -2.45
N LEU A 572 -12.09 -5.36 -3.52
CA LEU A 572 -12.77 -6.61 -3.85
C LEU A 572 -11.83 -7.65 -4.47
N ASN A 573 -11.00 -7.23 -5.41
CA ASN A 573 -10.27 -8.17 -6.27
C ASN A 573 -8.90 -8.54 -5.74
N HIS A 574 -8.26 -7.67 -4.95
CA HIS A 574 -6.96 -7.98 -4.38
C HIS A 574 -7.01 -8.09 -2.86
N ILE A 575 -7.34 -7.03 -2.12
CA ILE A 575 -7.33 -7.05 -0.64
C ILE A 575 -8.24 -8.17 -0.09
N ALA A 576 -9.46 -8.32 -0.61
CA ALA A 576 -10.36 -9.36 -0.13
C ALA A 576 -9.92 -10.77 -0.56
N ALA A 577 -9.26 -10.90 -1.71
CA ALA A 577 -8.75 -12.17 -2.21
C ALA A 577 -7.50 -12.63 -1.46
N SER A 578 -6.73 -11.69 -0.93
CA SER A 578 -5.50 -11.90 -0.16
C SER A 578 -5.73 -12.39 1.26
N ALA A 579 -6.95 -12.35 1.79
CA ALA A 579 -7.24 -12.80 3.15
C ALA A 579 -7.59 -14.29 3.21
N SER A 580 -7.10 -14.95 4.26
CA SER A 580 -7.66 -16.24 4.69
C SER A 580 -9.13 -16.09 5.04
N ARG A 581 -9.95 -17.09 4.69
CA ARG A 581 -11.39 -17.15 5.00
C ARG A 581 -11.67 -17.83 6.34
N ARG A 582 -10.69 -17.79 7.23
CA ARG A 582 -10.68 -18.42 8.55
C ARG A 582 -10.27 -17.35 9.55
N GLU A 583 -10.66 -17.52 10.80
CA GLU A 583 -10.28 -16.66 11.93
C GLU A 583 -8.82 -16.91 12.38
N ASP A 584 -7.91 -17.22 11.44
CA ASP A 584 -6.49 -17.54 11.70
C ASP A 584 -5.54 -16.38 11.38
N GLY A 585 -6.08 -15.31 10.80
CA GLY A 585 -5.33 -14.12 10.48
C GLY A 585 -4.38 -14.24 9.30
N GLY A 586 -4.47 -15.31 8.51
CA GLY A 586 -3.62 -15.52 7.36
C GLY A 586 -3.83 -14.49 6.25
N SER A 587 -2.74 -14.11 5.58
CA SER A 587 -2.78 -13.26 4.40
C SER A 587 -1.76 -13.74 3.36
N THR A 588 -2.06 -13.51 2.09
CA THR A 588 -1.14 -13.83 1.00
C THR A 588 -0.12 -12.71 0.85
N TYR A 589 1.13 -13.06 0.61
CA TYR A 589 2.17 -12.08 0.31
C TYR A 589 2.02 -11.59 -1.13
N PHE A 590 2.28 -12.49 -2.07
CA PHE A 590 2.05 -12.31 -3.50
C PHE A 590 0.72 -12.92 -3.94
N MET A 591 0.11 -12.33 -4.96
CA MET A 591 -1.04 -12.89 -5.66
C MET A 591 -0.58 -13.44 -7.01
N PRO A 592 -0.34 -14.76 -7.13
CA PRO A 592 0.21 -15.35 -8.34
C PRO A 592 -0.63 -15.09 -9.59
N THR A 593 0.02 -14.72 -10.68
CA THR A 593 -0.62 -14.51 -11.98
C THR A 593 -0.17 -15.50 -13.05
N ARG A 594 0.87 -16.29 -12.77
CA ARG A 594 1.28 -17.38 -13.67
C ARG A 594 0.16 -18.38 -13.95
N PRO A 595 0.17 -19.05 -15.12
CA PRO A 595 -0.75 -20.15 -15.39
C PRO A 595 -0.73 -21.24 -14.31
N GLY A 596 -1.90 -21.65 -13.84
CA GLY A 596 -2.05 -22.66 -12.78
C GLY A 596 -1.45 -22.22 -11.43
N GLY A 597 -1.38 -20.91 -11.17
CA GLY A 597 -0.92 -20.30 -9.92
C GLY A 597 -1.79 -20.67 -8.72
N ARG A 598 -1.25 -20.52 -7.51
CA ARG A 598 -1.94 -20.91 -6.25
C ARG A 598 -1.66 -19.89 -5.16
N LYS A 599 -2.71 -19.34 -4.56
CA LYS A 599 -2.53 -18.48 -3.38
C LYS A 599 -2.31 -19.32 -2.12
N ARG A 600 -1.42 -18.82 -1.26
CA ARG A 600 -1.14 -19.36 0.08
C ARG A 600 -1.33 -18.26 1.11
N PHE A 601 -1.71 -18.64 2.31
CA PHE A 601 -1.88 -17.71 3.42
C PHE A 601 -0.81 -18.00 4.46
N ASP A 602 0.01 -16.99 4.73
CA ASP A 602 1.06 -17.10 5.73
C ASP A 602 0.51 -16.80 7.13
N LEU A 603 0.89 -17.64 8.11
CA LEU A 603 0.49 -17.55 9.51
C LEU A 603 1.66 -17.32 10.48
N GLU A 604 2.91 -17.46 10.04
CA GLU A 604 4.08 -17.58 10.93
C GLU A 604 5.29 -16.75 10.47
N GLU A 605 5.35 -16.29 9.22
CA GLU A 605 6.44 -15.48 8.69
C GLU A 605 6.46 -14.06 9.28
N ASN A 606 5.32 -13.57 9.78
CA ASN A 606 5.17 -12.19 10.25
C ASN A 606 5.72 -11.17 9.24
N SER A 607 5.50 -11.41 7.94
CA SER A 607 5.99 -10.54 6.87
C SER A 607 5.35 -9.14 6.90
N CYS A 608 5.86 -8.21 6.09
CA CYS A 608 5.20 -6.91 5.86
C CYS A 608 3.72 -7.09 5.43
N CYS A 609 3.43 -8.08 4.57
CA CYS A 609 2.09 -8.40 4.08
C CYS A 609 1.19 -8.97 5.18
N HIS A 610 1.76 -9.75 6.12
CA HIS A 610 1.03 -10.14 7.31
C HIS A 610 0.60 -8.90 8.11
N GLY A 611 1.56 -7.99 8.40
CA GLY A 611 1.30 -6.74 9.11
C GLY A 611 0.23 -5.86 8.46
N THR A 612 0.34 -5.56 7.16
CA THR A 612 -0.68 -4.78 6.44
C THR A 612 -2.02 -5.54 6.31
N GLY A 613 -1.98 -6.86 6.22
CA GLY A 613 -3.16 -7.73 6.26
C GLY A 613 -3.93 -7.66 7.58
N LEU A 614 -3.26 -7.32 8.69
CA LEU A 614 -3.93 -7.04 9.97
C LEU A 614 -4.81 -5.80 9.91
N GLU A 615 -4.42 -4.79 9.11
CA GLU A 615 -5.04 -3.47 9.07
C GLU A 615 -6.08 -3.33 7.95
N SER A 616 -5.76 -3.86 6.77
CA SER A 616 -6.42 -3.54 5.49
C SER A 616 -7.95 -3.63 5.53
N HIS A 617 -8.49 -4.66 6.19
CA HIS A 617 -9.93 -4.95 6.19
C HIS A 617 -10.76 -3.95 6.99
N PHE A 618 -10.14 -3.22 7.92
CA PHE A 618 -10.82 -2.18 8.71
C PHE A 618 -10.98 -0.87 7.92
N LEU A 619 -10.22 -0.69 6.84
CA LEU A 619 -10.31 0.47 5.95
C LEU A 619 -11.32 0.31 4.80
N ALA A 620 -12.03 -0.82 4.72
CA ALA A 620 -12.89 -1.15 3.59
C ALA A 620 -13.99 -0.11 3.28
N ALA A 621 -14.46 0.66 4.27
CA ALA A 621 -15.44 1.73 4.10
C ALA A 621 -14.82 3.11 3.77
N SER A 622 -13.51 3.18 3.55
CA SER A 622 -12.82 4.42 3.16
C SER A 622 -13.40 4.98 1.87
N CYS A 623 -13.62 6.30 1.89
CA CYS A 623 -14.21 7.07 0.80
C CYS A 623 -15.57 6.52 0.30
N ALA A 624 -16.32 5.77 1.12
CA ALA A 624 -17.66 5.33 0.76
C ALA A 624 -18.63 6.51 0.60
N PHE A 625 -18.42 7.56 1.41
CA PHE A 625 -19.18 8.80 1.35
C PHE A 625 -18.26 10.03 1.38
N ALA A 626 -18.71 11.09 0.76
CA ALA A 626 -18.14 12.42 0.90
C ALA A 626 -19.27 13.45 1.02
N SER A 627 -18.96 14.66 1.47
CA SER A 627 -19.93 15.75 1.47
C SER A 627 -19.27 17.10 1.24
N ASP A 628 -20.02 18.00 0.60
CA ASP A 628 -19.72 19.44 0.59
C ASP A 628 -20.84 20.20 1.33
N ALA A 629 -20.90 21.53 1.17
CA ALA A 629 -21.91 22.37 1.80
C ALA A 629 -23.37 22.07 1.36
N ARG A 630 -23.57 21.53 0.15
CA ARG A 630 -24.88 21.33 -0.49
C ARG A 630 -25.19 19.86 -0.77
N THR A 631 -24.17 19.04 -1.01
CA THR A 631 -24.29 17.69 -1.59
C THR A 631 -23.75 16.63 -0.64
N PHE A 632 -24.49 15.54 -0.51
CA PHE A 632 -23.99 14.27 0.01
C PHE A 632 -23.65 13.34 -1.14
N MET A 633 -22.45 12.78 -1.17
CA MET A 633 -21.93 11.98 -2.26
C MET A 633 -21.81 10.53 -1.82
N VAL A 634 -22.44 9.63 -2.57
CA VAL A 634 -22.32 8.19 -2.43
C VAL A 634 -21.33 7.72 -3.49
N ASN A 635 -20.13 7.38 -3.02
CA ASN A 635 -19.00 7.00 -3.86
C ASN A 635 -18.94 5.49 -4.06
N ARG A 636 -19.19 4.72 -2.99
CA ARG A 636 -19.11 3.24 -3.02
C ARG A 636 -20.36 2.61 -2.44
N TYR A 637 -20.71 1.44 -3.00
CA TYR A 637 -21.93 0.72 -2.66
C TYR A 637 -21.60 -0.53 -1.85
N LEU A 638 -21.55 -0.39 -0.53
CA LEU A 638 -21.20 -1.46 0.41
C LEU A 638 -22.38 -1.75 1.35
N PRO A 639 -22.64 -3.01 1.73
CA PRO A 639 -23.58 -3.31 2.80
C PRO A 639 -23.10 -2.69 4.13
N LEU A 640 -23.81 -1.67 4.62
CA LEU A 640 -23.38 -0.93 5.81
C LEU A 640 -24.52 -0.18 6.51
N LEU A 641 -24.28 0.16 7.77
CA LEU A 641 -25.01 1.19 8.51
C LEU A 641 -24.11 2.44 8.59
N PHE A 642 -24.67 3.62 8.32
CA PHE A 642 -23.93 4.88 8.40
C PHE A 642 -24.68 5.92 9.21
N HIS A 643 -23.93 6.65 10.05
CA HIS A 643 -24.46 7.73 10.87
C HIS A 643 -23.43 8.83 11.15
N ASP A 644 -23.76 10.05 10.75
CA ASP A 644 -23.05 11.27 11.15
C ASP A 644 -23.97 12.51 11.12
N GLN A 645 -23.41 13.71 11.26
CA GLN A 645 -24.14 14.98 11.16
C GLN A 645 -24.80 15.22 9.79
N THR A 646 -24.29 14.61 8.71
CA THR A 646 -24.74 14.79 7.33
C THR A 646 -25.87 13.85 6.96
N ALA A 647 -25.84 12.58 7.38
CA ALA A 647 -26.88 11.61 7.07
C ALA A 647 -26.97 10.46 8.09
N SER A 648 -28.08 9.73 8.02
CA SER A 648 -28.29 8.43 8.64
C SER A 648 -28.89 7.50 7.59
N LEU A 649 -28.20 6.41 7.25
CA LEU A 649 -28.69 5.46 6.24
C LEU A 649 -28.32 4.03 6.56
N PHE A 650 -29.09 3.11 5.98
CA PHE A 650 -28.75 1.70 5.84
C PHE A 650 -28.63 1.36 4.36
N MET A 651 -27.51 0.78 3.96
CA MET A 651 -27.23 0.35 2.60
C MET A 651 -27.15 -1.17 2.53
N GLN A 652 -27.81 -1.73 1.52
CA GLN A 652 -27.80 -3.16 1.23
C GLN A 652 -27.31 -3.40 -0.20
N ARG A 653 -26.52 -4.45 -0.35
CA ARG A 653 -26.05 -4.97 -1.64
C ARG A 653 -25.83 -6.47 -1.48
N ASP A 654 -26.17 -7.22 -2.51
CA ASP A 654 -25.98 -8.68 -2.55
C ASP A 654 -24.74 -8.98 -3.39
N TYR A 655 -23.81 -9.78 -2.87
CA TYR A 655 -22.57 -10.11 -3.58
C TYR A 655 -22.81 -10.96 -4.82
N THR A 656 -23.92 -11.71 -4.87
CA THR A 656 -24.36 -12.49 -6.03
C THR A 656 -25.08 -11.63 -7.07
N ASN A 657 -25.56 -10.45 -6.69
CA ASN A 657 -26.16 -9.46 -7.59
C ASN A 657 -25.53 -8.07 -7.35
N PRO A 658 -24.23 -7.91 -7.68
CA PRO A 658 -23.49 -6.70 -7.36
C PRO A 658 -24.01 -5.47 -8.12
N GLY A 659 -24.81 -5.64 -9.17
CA GLY A 659 -25.44 -4.55 -9.92
C GLY A 659 -26.54 -3.83 -9.14
N ARG A 660 -27.11 -4.42 -8.08
CA ARG A 660 -28.24 -3.82 -7.34
C ARG A 660 -27.83 -3.34 -5.95
N ALA A 661 -28.04 -2.06 -5.68
CA ALA A 661 -27.84 -1.46 -4.37
C ALA A 661 -29.11 -0.76 -3.89
N THR A 662 -29.41 -0.88 -2.59
CA THR A 662 -30.56 -0.24 -1.95
C THR A 662 -30.10 0.60 -0.78
N MET A 663 -30.55 1.85 -0.69
CA MET A 663 -30.24 2.76 0.41
C MET A 663 -31.51 3.30 1.04
N SER A 664 -31.68 3.04 2.34
CA SER A 664 -32.76 3.61 3.14
C SER A 664 -32.21 4.74 4.00
N PHE A 665 -32.54 5.99 3.67
CA PHE A 665 -32.16 7.15 4.46
C PHE A 665 -33.23 7.43 5.50
N THR A 666 -32.87 7.42 6.78
CA THR A 666 -33.75 7.94 7.84
C THR A 666 -33.63 9.44 7.96
N ARG A 667 -32.46 9.99 7.60
CA ARG A 667 -32.18 11.44 7.57
C ARG A 667 -31.09 11.74 6.54
N LEU A 668 -31.25 12.84 5.80
CA LEU A 668 -30.21 13.42 4.94
C LEU A 668 -30.25 14.95 5.06
N ASN A 669 -29.20 15.52 5.63
CA ASN A 669 -29.05 16.95 5.92
C ASN A 669 -28.26 17.67 4.82
N ARG A 670 -28.60 17.39 3.56
CA ARG A 670 -28.03 18.03 2.36
C ARG A 670 -29.14 18.24 1.34
N ARG A 671 -29.01 19.31 0.53
CA ARG A 671 -30.02 19.62 -0.50
C ARG A 671 -29.92 18.69 -1.70
N ALA A 672 -28.71 18.21 -1.99
CA ALA A 672 -28.45 17.29 -3.09
C ALA A 672 -27.87 15.98 -2.59
N ILE A 673 -28.18 14.91 -3.31
CA ILE A 673 -27.51 13.61 -3.22
C ILE A 673 -26.93 13.27 -4.59
N SER A 674 -25.68 12.82 -4.58
CA SER A 674 -24.95 12.37 -5.76
C SER A 674 -24.62 10.88 -5.63
N PHE A 675 -24.78 10.15 -6.73
CA PHE A 675 -24.47 8.75 -6.86
C PHE A 675 -23.38 8.56 -7.91
N HIS A 676 -22.21 8.07 -7.50
CA HIS A 676 -21.15 7.64 -8.42
C HIS A 676 -21.65 6.48 -9.29
N VAL A 677 -21.38 6.50 -10.59
CA VAL A 677 -21.67 5.37 -11.50
C VAL A 677 -20.36 4.65 -11.75
N PRO A 678 -20.18 3.44 -11.20
CA PRO A 678 -18.91 2.74 -11.27
C PRO A 678 -18.48 2.46 -12.71
N ASP A 679 -17.17 2.51 -12.97
CA ASP A 679 -16.62 2.32 -14.31
C ASP A 679 -16.90 0.95 -14.92
N TRP A 680 -17.14 -0.06 -14.08
CA TRP A 680 -17.53 -1.40 -14.52
C TRP A 680 -19.00 -1.51 -14.97
N SER A 681 -19.84 -0.49 -14.74
CA SER A 681 -21.23 -0.49 -15.20
C SER A 681 -21.26 -0.25 -16.71
N ALA A 682 -21.73 -1.24 -17.48
CA ALA A 682 -21.72 -1.19 -18.93
C ALA A 682 -22.38 0.10 -19.46
N ASP A 683 -21.70 0.77 -20.40
CA ASP A 683 -22.10 2.04 -21.01
C ASP A 683 -22.35 3.19 -20.01
N GLY A 684 -21.84 3.12 -18.78
CA GLY A 684 -22.16 4.11 -17.74
C GLY A 684 -23.67 4.18 -17.45
N SER A 685 -24.35 3.03 -17.57
CA SER A 685 -25.79 2.93 -17.38
C SER A 685 -26.15 2.82 -15.91
N VAL A 686 -27.20 3.52 -15.51
CA VAL A 686 -27.79 3.43 -14.18
C VAL A 686 -29.30 3.62 -14.25
N THR A 687 -30.02 2.75 -13.55
CA THR A 687 -31.43 2.94 -13.25
C THR A 687 -31.57 3.28 -11.78
N LEU A 688 -32.13 4.45 -11.49
CA LEU A 688 -32.39 4.93 -10.14
C LEU A 688 -33.89 4.95 -9.90
N ARG A 689 -34.34 4.20 -8.88
CA ARG A 689 -35.71 4.24 -8.40
C ARG A 689 -35.77 4.95 -7.06
N VAL A 690 -36.67 5.92 -6.94
CA VAL A 690 -36.86 6.71 -5.72
C VAL A 690 -38.27 6.49 -5.18
N ARG A 691 -38.39 6.29 -3.87
CA ARG A 691 -39.67 6.15 -3.16
C ARG A 691 -39.66 6.98 -1.87
N SER A 692 -40.83 7.46 -1.47
CA SER A 692 -41.05 8.03 -0.13
C SER A 692 -41.62 6.98 0.83
N ARG A 693 -41.27 7.08 2.12
CA ARG A 693 -41.92 6.32 3.21
C ARG A 693 -42.86 7.16 4.08
N ARG A 694 -43.00 8.47 3.87
CA ARG A 694 -43.93 9.33 4.62
C ARG A 694 -44.55 10.42 3.76
N ASP A 695 -43.78 11.42 3.34
CA ASP A 695 -44.28 12.64 2.69
C ASP A 695 -43.92 12.69 1.19
N ALA A 696 -44.76 13.34 0.37
CA ALA A 696 -44.43 13.56 -1.03
C ALA A 696 -43.37 14.68 -1.16
N PHE A 697 -42.47 14.57 -2.13
CA PHE A 697 -41.45 15.59 -2.38
C PHE A 697 -41.11 15.68 -3.87
N ASP A 698 -40.72 16.86 -4.31
CA ASP A 698 -40.23 17.10 -5.66
C ASP A 698 -38.70 16.99 -5.71
N LEU A 699 -38.20 16.42 -6.79
CA LEU A 699 -36.79 16.28 -7.10
C LEU A 699 -36.46 16.99 -8.41
N MET A 700 -35.25 17.52 -8.51
CA MET A 700 -34.68 17.97 -9.78
C MET A 700 -33.48 17.09 -10.10
N ASP A 701 -33.49 16.47 -11.27
CA ASP A 701 -32.32 15.74 -11.76
C ASP A 701 -31.26 16.69 -12.35
N ASP A 702 -30.13 16.10 -12.71
CA ASP A 702 -28.99 16.76 -13.36
C ASP A 702 -29.32 17.40 -14.72
N ALA A 703 -30.40 16.95 -15.39
CA ALA A 703 -30.90 17.52 -16.63
C ALA A 703 -31.94 18.65 -16.41
N GLY A 704 -32.25 18.97 -15.15
CA GLY A 704 -33.21 20.01 -14.77
C GLY A 704 -34.67 19.56 -14.80
N ALA A 705 -34.96 18.27 -14.98
CA ALA A 705 -36.33 17.78 -14.97
C ALA A 705 -36.86 17.68 -13.53
N ARG A 706 -38.06 18.24 -13.29
CA ARG A 706 -38.79 18.06 -12.02
C ARG A 706 -39.47 16.69 -12.00
N ILE A 707 -39.30 15.98 -10.88
CA ILE A 707 -39.73 14.60 -10.69
C ILE A 707 -40.49 14.55 -9.36
N HIS A 708 -41.80 14.32 -9.42
CA HIS A 708 -42.64 14.25 -8.23
C HIS A 708 -42.63 12.83 -7.64
N VAL A 709 -42.17 12.66 -6.41
CA VAL A 709 -42.24 11.40 -5.66
C VAL A 709 -43.44 11.46 -4.71
N GLY A 710 -44.43 10.59 -4.95
CA GLY A 710 -45.66 10.55 -4.14
C GLY A 710 -45.44 10.10 -2.70
N ALA A 711 -46.42 10.37 -1.83
CA ALA A 711 -46.40 9.96 -0.43
C ALA A 711 -46.62 8.44 -0.25
N ALA A 712 -46.15 7.90 0.86
CA ALA A 712 -46.43 6.53 1.26
C ALA A 712 -47.91 6.32 1.57
N THR A 713 -48.47 5.17 1.20
CA THR A 713 -49.85 4.83 1.52
C THR A 713 -49.91 4.05 2.83
N ARG A 714 -50.93 4.33 3.66
CA ARG A 714 -51.16 3.60 4.90
C ARG A 714 -52.49 2.89 4.83
N GLU A 715 -52.46 1.56 4.80
CA GLU A 715 -53.69 0.78 4.93
C GLU A 715 -54.24 0.88 6.37
N PRO A 716 -55.58 0.94 6.55
CA PRO A 716 -56.19 0.92 7.87
C PRO A 716 -55.76 -0.32 8.67
N GLY A 717 -55.11 -0.11 9.82
CA GLY A 717 -54.63 -1.19 10.70
C GLY A 717 -53.16 -1.59 10.51
N ALA A 718 -52.46 -1.09 9.49
CA ALA A 718 -51.04 -1.36 9.30
C ALA A 718 -50.16 -0.59 10.32
N LEU A 719 -49.20 -1.31 10.93
CA LEU A 719 -48.22 -0.74 11.86
C LEU A 719 -47.20 0.19 11.18
N LEU A 720 -46.92 -0.03 9.90
CA LEU A 720 -45.97 0.75 9.10
C LEU A 720 -46.59 1.18 7.76
N PRO A 721 -46.29 2.38 7.24
CA PRO A 721 -46.69 2.80 5.90
C PRO A 721 -46.04 1.94 4.81
N THR A 722 -46.77 1.70 3.72
CA THR A 722 -46.24 1.09 2.49
C THR A 722 -45.53 2.18 1.67
N PRO A 723 -44.29 1.97 1.20
CA PRO A 723 -43.60 2.95 0.35
C PRO A 723 -44.42 3.34 -0.88
N SER A 724 -44.23 4.56 -1.38
CA SER A 724 -44.84 5.02 -2.62
C SER A 724 -44.47 4.14 -3.83
N ASP A 725 -45.23 4.28 -4.91
CA ASP A 725 -44.80 3.78 -6.21
C ASP A 725 -43.43 4.37 -6.60
N PRO A 726 -42.56 3.59 -7.24
CA PRO A 726 -41.21 4.04 -7.55
C PRO A 726 -41.23 4.99 -8.74
N VAL A 727 -40.57 6.13 -8.61
CA VAL A 727 -40.24 6.95 -9.77
C VAL A 727 -38.91 6.47 -10.32
N THR A 728 -38.84 6.17 -11.62
CA THR A 728 -37.66 5.58 -12.27
C THR A 728 -36.97 6.60 -13.16
N LEU A 729 -35.69 6.85 -12.89
CA LEU A 729 -34.77 7.57 -13.77
C LEU A 729 -33.82 6.59 -14.42
N ARG A 730 -33.63 6.75 -15.74
CA ARG A 730 -32.64 5.98 -16.50
C ARG A 730 -31.65 6.95 -17.12
N ARG A 731 -30.37 6.62 -16.99
CA ARG A 731 -29.25 7.33 -17.61
C ARG A 731 -28.29 6.33 -18.22
N SER A 732 -27.59 6.77 -19.25
CA SER A 732 -26.53 6.05 -19.96
C SER A 732 -25.46 7.05 -20.35
N GLY A 733 -24.20 6.62 -20.43
CA GLY A 733 -23.06 7.48 -20.73
C GLY A 733 -22.73 8.47 -19.61
N VAL A 734 -23.24 8.25 -18.39
CA VAL A 734 -23.02 9.13 -17.24
C VAL A 734 -22.03 8.50 -16.27
N ARG A 735 -21.24 9.33 -15.58
CA ARG A 735 -20.33 8.91 -14.51
C ARG A 735 -20.87 9.20 -13.11
N GLN A 736 -21.92 10.00 -13.04
CA GLN A 736 -22.55 10.41 -11.79
C GLN A 736 -24.00 10.78 -12.08
N VAL A 737 -24.89 10.54 -11.12
CA VAL A 737 -26.26 11.04 -11.15
C VAL A 737 -26.52 11.84 -9.89
N THR A 738 -26.91 13.11 -10.05
CA THR A 738 -27.21 14.00 -8.92
C THR A 738 -28.69 14.35 -8.91
N ILE A 739 -29.29 14.27 -7.73
CA ILE A 739 -30.67 14.70 -7.49
C ILE A 739 -30.68 15.78 -6.41
N THR A 740 -31.46 16.83 -6.62
CA THR A 740 -31.53 18.00 -5.74
C THR A 740 -32.97 18.36 -5.37
N LEU A 741 -33.20 18.81 -4.13
CA LEU A 741 -34.47 19.42 -3.71
C LEU A 741 -34.64 20.84 -4.31
N PRO A 742 -35.82 21.21 -4.84
CA PRO A 742 -36.13 22.54 -5.37
C PRO A 742 -35.88 23.68 -4.37
N ASP A 743 -35.39 24.84 -4.84
CA ASP A 743 -34.98 25.98 -4.00
C ASP A 743 -36.13 26.64 -3.20
N ASP A 744 -37.37 26.36 -3.58
CA ASP A 744 -38.63 26.87 -3.01
C ASP A 744 -39.18 26.06 -1.82
N GLU A 745 -38.59 24.92 -1.47
CA GLU A 745 -39.00 24.15 -0.29
C GLU A 745 -38.25 24.60 0.98
N ASP A 746 -39.02 24.97 2.01
CA ASP A 746 -38.52 25.36 3.35
C ASP A 746 -37.87 24.17 4.11
N GLU A 747 -38.04 22.93 3.63
CA GLU A 747 -37.43 21.73 4.20
C GLU A 747 -36.00 21.51 3.68
N ARG A 748 -35.02 21.75 4.55
CA ARG A 748 -33.58 21.59 4.25
C ARG A 748 -33.07 20.15 4.31
N THR A 749 -33.95 19.15 4.43
CA THR A 749 -33.57 17.78 4.77
C THR A 749 -34.47 16.74 4.13
N TRP A 750 -33.90 15.69 3.55
CA TRP A 750 -34.68 14.54 3.09
C TRP A 750 -34.99 13.65 4.30
N SER A 751 -36.25 13.25 4.47
CA SER A 751 -36.64 12.33 5.53
C SER A 751 -37.27 11.06 4.96
N ASN A 752 -36.79 9.91 5.41
CA ASN A 752 -37.35 8.59 5.09
C ASN A 752 -37.45 8.26 3.58
N ALA A 753 -36.39 8.54 2.82
CA ALA A 753 -36.28 8.22 1.40
C ALA A 753 -35.66 6.84 1.16
N LEU A 754 -36.12 6.14 0.11
CA LEU A 754 -35.57 4.88 -0.35
C LEU A 754 -35.08 5.03 -1.79
N PHE A 755 -33.80 4.75 -2.01
CA PHE A 755 -33.17 4.72 -3.33
C PHE A 755 -32.80 3.28 -3.68
N GLU A 756 -33.22 2.82 -4.86
CA GLU A 756 -32.78 1.55 -5.43
C GLU A 756 -32.01 1.84 -6.72
N LEU A 757 -30.71 1.51 -6.74
CA LEU A 757 -29.86 1.63 -7.92
C LEU A 757 -29.71 0.28 -8.59
N THR A 758 -29.69 0.29 -9.91
CA THR A 758 -29.35 -0.85 -10.76
C THR A 758 -28.31 -0.42 -11.78
N PHE A 759 -27.14 -1.03 -11.69
CA PHE A 759 -26.02 -0.96 -12.61
C PHE A 759 -26.02 -2.19 -13.51
N THR A 760 -25.49 -2.05 -14.71
CA THR A 760 -25.47 -3.13 -15.69
C THR A 760 -24.18 -3.91 -15.59
N THR A 761 -24.26 -5.14 -15.08
CA THR A 761 -23.13 -6.06 -14.97
C THR A 761 -22.97 -6.84 -16.28
N ARG A 762 -21.81 -6.75 -16.92
CA ARG A 762 -21.48 -7.52 -18.12
C ARG A 762 -20.09 -8.13 -18.04
N PHE A 763 -19.87 -9.16 -18.86
CA PHE A 763 -18.54 -9.70 -19.07
C PHE A 763 -17.66 -8.75 -19.89
N ARG A 764 -16.38 -8.67 -19.56
CA ARG A 764 -15.37 -7.93 -20.34
C ARG A 764 -14.01 -8.59 -20.25
N LEU A 765 -13.17 -8.31 -21.25
CA LEU A 765 -11.75 -8.65 -21.23
C LEU A 765 -10.94 -7.44 -20.77
N ILE A 766 -9.97 -7.69 -19.89
CA ILE A 766 -8.97 -6.71 -19.47
C ILE A 766 -7.62 -7.18 -20.04
N PRO A 767 -7.24 -6.70 -21.24
CA PRO A 767 -5.99 -7.10 -21.88
C PRO A 767 -4.79 -6.54 -21.12
N THR A 768 -3.68 -7.29 -21.12
CA THR A 768 -2.40 -6.74 -20.68
C THR A 768 -1.86 -5.76 -21.74
N PRO A 769 -1.26 -4.62 -21.35
CA PRO A 769 -0.85 -3.58 -22.30
C PRO A 769 0.18 -4.04 -23.34
N ASP A 770 1.18 -4.80 -22.92
CA ASP A 770 2.29 -5.33 -23.72
C ASP A 770 1.97 -6.63 -24.47
N ARG A 771 0.99 -7.42 -24.00
CA ARG A 771 0.47 -8.62 -24.70
C ARG A 771 -1.06 -8.55 -24.85
N PRO A 772 -1.60 -7.83 -25.85
CA PRO A 772 -3.04 -7.60 -25.97
C PRO A 772 -3.90 -8.85 -26.20
N ASP A 773 -3.28 -9.98 -26.59
CA ASP A 773 -3.92 -11.28 -26.74
C ASP A 773 -3.99 -12.07 -25.41
N VAL A 774 -3.33 -11.59 -24.35
CA VAL A 774 -3.45 -12.11 -22.99
C VAL A 774 -4.35 -11.17 -22.19
N ALA A 775 -5.41 -11.70 -21.58
CA ALA A 775 -6.41 -10.90 -20.90
C ALA A 775 -6.99 -11.61 -19.67
N ALA A 776 -7.34 -10.83 -18.65
CA ALA A 776 -8.19 -11.29 -17.57
C ALA A 776 -9.66 -11.17 -17.97
N VAL A 777 -10.52 -12.03 -17.42
CA VAL A 777 -11.98 -11.96 -17.61
C VAL A 777 -12.59 -11.29 -16.38
N ALA A 778 -13.48 -10.33 -16.57
CA ALA A 778 -14.21 -9.69 -15.49
C ALA A 778 -15.72 -9.71 -15.73
N TRP A 779 -16.51 -9.75 -14.65
CA TRP A 779 -17.96 -9.60 -14.67
C TRP A 779 -18.41 -8.60 -13.61
N GLY A 780 -18.97 -7.46 -14.04
CA GLY A 780 -19.29 -6.37 -13.14
C GLY A 780 -18.04 -5.91 -12.35
N PRO A 781 -18.09 -5.84 -10.99
CA PRO A 781 -16.93 -5.45 -10.17
C PRO A 781 -15.90 -6.57 -9.96
N TYR A 782 -16.15 -7.79 -10.44
CA TYR A 782 -15.33 -8.95 -10.14
C TYR A 782 -14.36 -9.29 -11.27
N VAL A 783 -13.08 -9.43 -10.93
CA VAL A 783 -12.10 -10.16 -11.74
C VAL A 783 -12.29 -11.65 -11.49
N LEU A 784 -12.37 -12.42 -12.57
CA LEU A 784 -12.63 -13.84 -12.53
C LEU A 784 -11.34 -14.63 -12.77
N ALA A 785 -11.22 -15.74 -12.06
CA ALA A 785 -10.16 -16.72 -12.20
C ALA A 785 -10.72 -18.00 -12.83
N ALA A 786 -10.06 -18.51 -13.87
CA ALA A 786 -10.37 -19.82 -14.43
C ALA A 786 -9.78 -20.91 -13.53
N LEU A 787 -10.58 -21.87 -13.11
CA LEU A 787 -10.18 -22.94 -12.21
C LEU A 787 -9.60 -24.12 -13.01
N ASP A 788 -8.28 -24.19 -13.10
CA ASP A 788 -7.54 -25.19 -13.88
C ASP A 788 -6.11 -25.31 -13.32
N ASP A 789 -5.50 -26.48 -13.47
CA ASP A 789 -4.17 -26.80 -12.93
C ASP A 789 -3.06 -26.89 -14.00
N ARG A 790 -3.41 -26.70 -15.27
CA ARG A 790 -2.44 -26.64 -16.36
C ARG A 790 -1.45 -25.50 -16.14
N GLN A 791 -0.18 -25.81 -16.38
CA GLN A 791 0.91 -24.82 -16.28
C GLN A 791 1.09 -24.02 -17.59
N GLU A 792 0.32 -24.37 -18.63
CA GLU A 792 0.30 -23.64 -19.90
C GLU A 792 -0.83 -22.61 -19.90
N MET A 793 -0.60 -21.47 -20.56
CA MET A 793 -1.63 -20.43 -20.69
C MET A 793 -2.87 -20.98 -21.40
N LEU A 794 -4.02 -20.94 -20.72
CA LEU A 794 -5.30 -21.36 -21.29
C LEU A 794 -5.65 -20.47 -22.48
N THR A 795 -6.26 -21.06 -23.51
CA THR A 795 -6.70 -20.33 -24.69
C THR A 795 -8.20 -20.48 -24.84
N ALA A 796 -8.90 -19.37 -25.08
CA ALA A 796 -10.34 -19.36 -25.34
C ALA A 796 -10.69 -18.26 -26.36
N ASP A 797 -11.66 -18.56 -27.21
CA ASP A 797 -12.30 -17.61 -28.12
C ASP A 797 -13.55 -17.07 -27.44
N PHE A 798 -13.50 -15.80 -27.03
CA PHE A 798 -14.58 -15.10 -26.33
C PHE A 798 -15.55 -14.38 -27.28
N GLY A 799 -15.41 -14.59 -28.60
CA GLY A 799 -16.14 -13.84 -29.61
C GLY A 799 -15.73 -12.36 -29.68
N GLN A 800 -16.53 -11.58 -30.41
CA GLN A 800 -16.30 -10.15 -30.58
C GLN A 800 -16.95 -9.36 -29.44
N ALA A 801 -16.19 -8.45 -28.85
CA ALA A 801 -16.74 -7.45 -27.95
C ALA A 801 -17.61 -6.46 -28.74
N ASP A 802 -18.63 -5.90 -28.09
CA ASP A 802 -19.42 -4.84 -28.69
C ASP A 802 -18.69 -3.48 -28.68
N GLY A 803 -19.35 -2.44 -29.18
CA GLY A 803 -18.79 -1.09 -29.27
C GLY A 803 -18.42 -0.44 -27.93
N SER A 804 -18.75 -1.07 -26.78
CA SER A 804 -18.32 -0.65 -25.46
C SER A 804 -17.33 -1.59 -24.78
N GLY A 805 -16.77 -2.55 -25.53
CA GLY A 805 -15.76 -3.48 -25.05
C GLY A 805 -16.32 -4.60 -24.17
N CYS A 806 -17.64 -4.75 -24.09
CA CYS A 806 -18.29 -5.82 -23.34
C CYS A 806 -18.50 -7.05 -24.22
N LEU A 807 -18.32 -8.24 -23.63
CA LEU A 807 -18.65 -9.52 -24.26
C LEU A 807 -20.16 -9.74 -24.24
N SER A 808 -20.65 -10.61 -25.14
CA SER A 808 -22.03 -11.10 -25.05
C SER A 808 -22.19 -11.99 -23.81
N ASP A 809 -23.24 -11.76 -23.04
CA ASP A 809 -23.55 -12.61 -21.88
C ASP A 809 -23.90 -14.05 -22.32
N ASP A 810 -24.30 -14.26 -23.58
CA ASP A 810 -24.59 -15.58 -24.16
C ASP A 810 -23.34 -16.46 -24.28
N GLU A 811 -22.13 -15.90 -24.27
CA GLU A 811 -20.87 -16.67 -24.28
C GLU A 811 -20.66 -17.46 -22.98
N PHE A 812 -21.39 -17.12 -21.92
CA PHE A 812 -21.30 -17.77 -20.62
C PHE A 812 -22.63 -18.41 -20.23
N GLU A 813 -22.55 -19.48 -19.46
CA GLU A 813 -23.67 -20.01 -18.69
C GLU A 813 -23.38 -19.97 -17.21
N GLN A 814 -24.41 -19.73 -16.41
CA GLN A 814 -24.29 -19.77 -14.96
C GLN A 814 -24.19 -21.22 -14.50
N GLY A 815 -23.19 -21.52 -13.66
CA GLY A 815 -23.00 -22.81 -13.03
C GLY A 815 -23.97 -23.07 -11.87
N GLY A 816 -23.69 -24.11 -11.09
CA GLY A 816 -24.54 -24.47 -9.92
C GLY A 816 -24.46 -23.48 -8.75
N ASP A 817 -23.41 -22.66 -8.68
CA ASP A 817 -23.26 -21.56 -7.72
C ASP A 817 -23.50 -20.22 -8.44
N PRO A 818 -24.19 -19.22 -7.82
CA PRO A 818 -24.52 -17.96 -8.46
C PRO A 818 -23.34 -17.17 -9.05
N LEU A 819 -22.12 -17.35 -8.52
CA LEU A 819 -20.90 -16.69 -9.00
C LEU A 819 -19.93 -17.70 -9.67
N THR A 820 -20.44 -18.82 -10.15
CA THR A 820 -19.72 -19.69 -11.09
C THR A 820 -20.22 -19.43 -12.50
N PHE A 821 -19.29 -19.18 -13.42
CA PHE A 821 -19.57 -18.96 -14.84
C PHE A 821 -18.83 -20.00 -15.68
N ILE A 822 -19.48 -20.60 -16.66
CA ILE A 822 -18.88 -21.58 -17.57
C ILE A 822 -18.88 -20.96 -18.96
N HIS A 823 -17.70 -20.78 -19.54
CA HIS A 823 -17.57 -20.26 -20.88
C HIS A 823 -17.95 -21.33 -21.91
N ARG A 824 -19.02 -21.11 -22.69
CA ARG A 824 -19.70 -22.15 -23.48
C ARG A 824 -18.81 -22.84 -24.50
N ARG A 825 -17.98 -22.08 -25.24
CA ARG A 825 -17.15 -22.64 -26.32
C ARG A 825 -16.00 -23.49 -25.79
N SER A 826 -15.40 -23.06 -24.69
CA SER A 826 -14.20 -23.71 -24.11
C SER A 826 -14.48 -24.70 -22.99
N GLY A 827 -15.64 -24.60 -22.33
CA GLY A 827 -15.96 -25.32 -21.09
C GLY A 827 -15.21 -24.82 -19.84
N LEU A 828 -14.39 -23.76 -19.94
CA LEU A 828 -13.64 -23.21 -18.82
C LEU A 828 -14.58 -22.68 -17.74
N ARG A 829 -14.29 -23.03 -16.49
CA ARG A 829 -15.04 -22.60 -15.31
C ARG A 829 -14.35 -21.42 -14.63
N PHE A 830 -15.06 -20.31 -14.53
CA PHE A 830 -14.64 -19.07 -13.91
C PHE A 830 -15.37 -18.83 -12.58
N VAL A 831 -14.66 -18.29 -11.60
CA VAL A 831 -15.21 -17.79 -10.32
C VAL A 831 -14.50 -16.46 -9.97
N PRO A 832 -15.09 -15.53 -9.21
CA PRO A 832 -14.36 -14.35 -8.78
C PRO A 832 -13.12 -14.72 -7.97
N LEU A 833 -12.00 -14.01 -8.21
CA LEU A 833 -10.71 -14.27 -7.56
C LEU A 833 -10.82 -14.28 -6.03
N THR A 834 -11.66 -13.41 -5.47
CA THR A 834 -11.99 -13.34 -4.05
C THR A 834 -12.47 -14.67 -3.46
N PHE A 835 -13.14 -15.51 -4.26
CA PHE A 835 -13.72 -16.81 -3.86
C PHE A 835 -12.85 -18.02 -4.21
N VAL A 836 -11.68 -17.82 -4.79
CA VAL A 836 -10.68 -18.90 -4.92
C VAL A 836 -10.22 -19.29 -3.51
N GLU A 837 -10.06 -20.58 -3.25
CA GLU A 837 -9.60 -21.10 -1.94
C GLU A 837 -8.08 -21.23 -1.91
N ALA A 838 -7.50 -21.41 -0.72
CA ALA A 838 -6.08 -21.70 -0.57
C ALA A 838 -5.69 -22.94 -1.38
N ASP A 839 -4.49 -22.91 -1.98
CA ASP A 839 -3.91 -23.99 -2.79
C ASP A 839 -4.76 -24.44 -3.99
N ARG A 840 -5.91 -23.82 -4.28
CA ARG A 840 -6.69 -24.13 -5.47
C ARG A 840 -5.99 -23.52 -6.68
N PRO A 841 -5.62 -24.31 -7.70
CA PRO A 841 -4.95 -23.78 -8.87
C PRO A 841 -5.92 -22.98 -9.74
N TYR A 842 -5.42 -21.89 -10.29
CA TYR A 842 -6.20 -21.00 -11.14
C TYR A 842 -5.35 -20.28 -12.18
N HIS A 843 -6.04 -19.69 -13.17
CA HIS A 843 -5.47 -18.73 -14.11
C HIS A 843 -6.22 -17.42 -13.96
N LEU A 844 -5.50 -16.34 -13.64
CA LEU A 844 -6.07 -15.00 -13.66
C LEU A 844 -6.19 -14.46 -15.09
N TYR A 845 -5.18 -14.76 -15.90
CA TYR A 845 -5.10 -14.39 -17.31
C TYR A 845 -5.24 -15.61 -18.20
N VAL A 846 -5.82 -15.39 -19.37
CA VAL A 846 -5.96 -16.38 -20.45
C VAL A 846 -5.58 -15.75 -21.77
N ARG A 847 -5.20 -16.55 -22.76
CA ARG A 847 -5.05 -16.10 -24.14
C ARG A 847 -6.43 -16.00 -24.78
N ALA A 848 -6.84 -14.77 -25.10
CA ALA A 848 -8.08 -14.46 -25.78
C ALA A 848 -7.85 -14.41 -27.29
N VAL A 849 -8.40 -15.40 -28.01
CA VAL A 849 -8.39 -15.38 -29.49
C VAL A 849 -9.44 -14.38 -29.97
N ARG A 850 -9.06 -13.48 -30.85
CA ARG A 850 -9.98 -12.56 -31.55
C ARG A 850 -10.02 -12.95 -33.03
N GLU A 851 -11.22 -13.17 -33.57
CA GLU A 851 -11.42 -13.37 -35.02
C GLU A 851 -11.12 -12.11 -35.83
#